data_AF-W5N2F6-F1
#
_entry.id   AF-W5N2F6-F1
#
_cell.length_a   1.000
_cell.length_b   1.000
_cell.length_c   1.000
_cell.angle_alpha   90.00
_cell.angle_beta   90.00
_cell.angle_gamma   90.00
#
_symmetry.space_group_name_H-M   'P 1'
#
loop_
_entity.id
_entity.type
_entity.pdbx_description
1 polymer ?
#
loop_
_entity_poly.entity_id
_entity_poly.type
_entity_poly.pdbx_seq_one_letter_code
_entity_poly.pdbx_strand_id
1 'polypeptide(L)'
;MEQPVSQTEFPAANGRLQEPLQDSPELSTAASGNNKTANGITTTKIKDRVTAQPQDDCSSEHSPLPLTKSCTEHVLVEDGQDLFPTQDGSEDPEAKEVAIEETRESPFPAVDDLGDGEGSTCTPSNEKSHSVQGQVLINDFQPSQNSSTTNPYDTECSKKLMSEIQRSISQESLLDEIESELLSCPFTDEGSLPNGLKKDQHSLIVFEKCVQDKCSQQEKAIKRLLDENKKHQELILAICSEKDNMKEELKKRMETEKQYISNIKKMEARVEELTKELKASKDKLVFQDNAAKNAIQQLQREMVFRLDQANKKCEEARQEKESMVMKYVRGEKESLDLRKEKEVLEKKLREANKEAEKQANRVKQLTQEKGRLQQLYDTKEAEATRFTREIEKLKEEVNSHIIKVKWAQNKLKSETDAHKETKDRLRDTTSKLTQAKEEAEQIRKNCQEMIKTYQESEEIKSNELDAKLRETKGELEKQRQEKTDQLELHQAKIKELEDLKRTFKEGMDELHTLRTKVKCLEDERLRTEDELSKYREIINRQKSEIQNLLERLKVVQKLEDQHQKDEQDIQSLKEEVETLNSLITDLQRDIQGSRKRESELLGFTEKLTSKNAQLQSESNTLQTHLDQSTNRVRDLESQIEEKERSNVDLTERLQKEEQLRQEEVHTLQNERSSLQKETAELKTRIEELKDDLVTQKRKQTANIKDLTKQLLQARKKLDQMENGNYDKEASSMGSRSSSSGSLNARSSNEDRSPENSGSSAVVDSFPQVDKAMLIERIVRLQKAHARKNEKIEFMEDHIKQLVEEIRKKTKIIQSYVLREESGALSSEASDFNKAHLSRRGGIMASLYTSHPADSGLTLELSLEINRKLQAILEDTLLKNITLKENLQTLGSEIERLIKTQHDLEQRLKKK
;
A
#
# COMPACT_ATOMS: atom_id res chain seq x y z
N MET A 1 37.77 3.02 90.43
CA MET A 1 37.49 2.35 91.73
C MET A 1 36.28 1.46 91.49
N GLU A 2 36.40 0.15 91.33
CA GLU A 2 37.60 -0.69 91.19
C GLU A 2 37.48 -1.61 89.96
N GLN A 3 38.49 -2.44 89.69
CA GLN A 3 38.70 -3.25 88.48
C GLN A 3 39.55 -4.48 88.86
N PRO A 4 39.72 -5.50 88.00
CA PRO A 4 38.83 -6.08 86.98
C PRO A 4 38.86 -7.64 87.05
N VAL A 5 38.81 -8.34 85.89
CA VAL A 5 39.15 -9.78 85.65
C VAL A 5 38.09 -10.83 86.04
N SER A 6 37.79 -11.90 85.29
CA SER A 6 37.79 -12.23 83.84
C SER A 6 37.17 -13.64 83.65
N GLN A 7 36.59 -13.94 82.46
CA GLN A 7 36.66 -15.22 81.66
C GLN A 7 36.44 -16.60 82.35
N THR A 8 35.81 -17.64 81.76
CA THR A 8 35.22 -17.88 80.42
C THR A 8 34.19 -19.04 80.45
N GLU A 9 33.33 -19.09 79.42
CA GLU A 9 32.76 -20.29 78.72
C GLU A 9 32.08 -21.47 79.47
N PHE A 10 30.75 -21.61 79.24
CA PHE A 10 29.98 -22.81 78.77
C PHE A 10 30.10 -24.21 79.47
N PRO A 11 29.12 -25.16 79.31
CA PRO A 11 28.04 -25.22 78.31
C PRO A 11 26.58 -25.48 78.78
N ALA A 12 25.70 -25.15 77.84
CA ALA A 12 24.27 -25.51 77.61
C ALA A 12 23.52 -26.55 78.46
N ALA A 13 22.24 -26.24 78.77
CA ALA A 13 21.07 -27.03 78.33
C ALA A 13 19.72 -26.27 78.44
N ASN A 14 18.83 -26.48 77.47
CA ASN A 14 17.35 -26.39 77.47
C ASN A 14 16.58 -25.38 78.37
N GLY A 15 15.64 -24.64 77.77
CA GLY A 15 14.24 -24.71 78.25
C GLY A 15 13.31 -23.48 78.20
N ARG A 16 12.53 -23.38 77.11
CA ARG A 16 11.13 -22.87 77.03
C ARG A 16 10.75 -21.38 77.28
N LEU A 17 9.82 -20.95 76.41
CA LEU A 17 8.71 -19.99 76.61
C LEU A 17 9.01 -18.49 76.82
N GLN A 18 8.55 -17.68 75.85
CA GLN A 18 7.94 -16.39 76.15
C GLN A 18 6.84 -16.03 75.13
N GLU A 19 5.68 -15.69 75.68
CA GLU A 19 4.59 -14.89 75.09
C GLU A 19 4.95 -13.38 75.20
N PRO A 20 4.21 -12.37 74.66
CA PRO A 20 2.75 -12.32 74.56
C PRO A 20 2.15 -11.61 73.30
N LEU A 21 0.84 -11.33 73.38
CA LEU A 21 -0.01 -10.62 72.42
C LEU A 21 0.37 -9.14 72.18
N GLN A 22 0.01 -8.58 71.01
CA GLN A 22 -0.87 -7.40 70.94
C GLN A 22 -1.44 -7.13 69.52
N ASP A 23 -2.23 -6.05 69.41
CA ASP A 23 -3.30 -5.75 68.45
C ASP A 23 -2.92 -5.43 66.96
N SER A 24 -3.97 -5.23 66.15
CA SER A 24 -3.98 -4.74 64.74
C SER A 24 -4.05 -3.18 64.69
N PRO A 25 -4.35 -2.46 63.56
CA PRO A 25 -4.58 -2.82 62.15
C PRO A 25 -3.89 -1.85 61.13
N GLU A 26 -4.57 -1.52 60.02
CA GLU A 26 -4.40 -0.39 59.07
C GLU A 26 -3.41 -0.48 57.86
N LEU A 27 -3.53 0.36 56.81
CA LEU A 27 -4.69 0.66 55.92
C LEU A 27 -4.25 1.53 54.70
N SER A 28 -4.63 1.16 53.46
CA SER A 28 -4.83 2.08 52.32
C SER A 28 -5.29 1.28 51.07
N THR A 29 -6.55 1.25 50.63
CA THR A 29 -7.34 2.29 49.93
C THR A 29 -6.61 3.10 48.87
N ALA A 30 -6.79 2.70 47.61
CA ALA A 30 -6.93 3.62 46.47
C ALA A 30 -7.97 3.03 45.51
N ALA A 31 -9.03 3.78 45.20
CA ALA A 31 -10.06 3.37 44.24
C ALA A 31 -10.35 4.55 43.30
N SER A 32 -10.45 4.26 42.01
CA SER A 32 -11.05 5.14 41.02
C SER A 32 -11.65 4.29 39.92
N GLY A 33 -12.75 4.73 39.32
CA GLY A 33 -13.49 3.98 38.32
C GLY A 33 -14.20 4.88 37.34
N ASN A 34 -14.92 4.25 36.41
CA ASN A 34 -15.73 4.86 35.36
C ASN A 34 -14.97 5.72 34.34
N ASN A 35 -14.97 5.26 33.09
CA ASN A 35 -16.06 5.76 32.24
C ASN A 35 -16.51 4.77 31.17
N LYS A 36 -17.73 4.97 30.69
CA LYS A 36 -18.35 4.19 29.61
C LYS A 36 -18.18 4.91 28.27
N THR A 37 -17.95 4.15 27.21
CA THR A 37 -18.62 4.38 25.93
C THR A 37 -18.84 3.03 25.25
N ALA A 38 -20.07 2.79 24.81
CA ALA A 38 -20.40 1.66 23.96
C ALA A 38 -20.57 2.14 22.52
N ASN A 39 -20.16 1.31 21.56
CA ASN A 39 -20.75 1.24 20.23
C ASN A 39 -20.37 -0.11 19.64
N GLY A 40 -21.38 -0.88 19.21
CA GLY A 40 -21.18 -2.15 18.52
C GLY A 40 -21.48 -2.00 17.04
N ILE A 41 -20.75 -2.73 16.19
CA ILE A 41 -21.08 -3.00 14.79
C ILE A 41 -20.92 -4.51 14.54
N THR A 42 -21.71 -5.03 13.60
CA THR A 42 -21.89 -6.46 13.33
C THR A 42 -20.88 -7.04 12.33
N THR A 43 -20.93 -8.37 12.14
CA THR A 43 -20.39 -9.14 11.00
C THR A 43 -18.84 -9.22 10.90
N THR A 44 -18.22 -10.28 10.36
CA THR A 44 -18.72 -11.40 9.51
C THR A 44 -18.00 -12.75 9.81
N LYS A 45 -18.42 -13.84 9.16
CA LYS A 45 -17.86 -15.21 9.27
C LYS A 45 -16.71 -15.46 8.29
N ILE A 46 -15.78 -16.34 8.68
CA ILE A 46 -15.00 -17.40 7.95
C ILE A 46 -14.07 -17.98 9.05
N LYS A 47 -13.96 -19.27 9.41
CA LYS A 47 -14.34 -20.61 8.91
C LYS A 47 -13.38 -21.28 7.92
N ASP A 48 -12.44 -22.05 8.47
CA ASP A 48 -11.55 -22.97 7.76
C ASP A 48 -12.07 -24.41 7.60
N ARG A 49 -11.90 -24.92 6.37
CA ARG A 49 -11.13 -26.11 5.92
C ARG A 49 -11.29 -27.54 6.51
N VAL A 50 -10.91 -28.50 5.66
CA VAL A 50 -10.49 -29.92 5.85
C VAL A 50 -11.55 -31.05 5.87
N THR A 51 -11.84 -31.58 4.67
CA THR A 51 -11.74 -33.02 4.26
C THR A 51 -12.18 -33.09 2.78
N ALA A 52 -11.52 -33.70 1.79
CA ALA A 52 -10.48 -34.73 1.67
C ALA A 52 -10.95 -36.19 1.77
N GLN A 53 -11.32 -36.79 0.62
CA GLN A 53 -10.98 -38.16 0.19
C GLN A 53 -11.32 -38.37 -1.33
N PRO A 54 -10.88 -39.45 -2.00
CA PRO A 54 -10.59 -39.45 -3.44
C PRO A 54 -11.62 -40.17 -4.33
N GLN A 55 -11.49 -39.97 -5.65
CA GLN A 55 -11.82 -40.96 -6.68
C GLN A 55 -10.78 -40.89 -7.82
N ASP A 56 -10.38 -42.04 -8.35
CA ASP A 56 -9.70 -42.18 -9.63
C ASP A 56 -10.69 -42.03 -10.79
N ASP A 57 -10.23 -41.53 -11.94
CA ASP A 57 -10.66 -42.09 -13.24
C ASP A 57 -9.68 -41.72 -14.37
N CYS A 58 -9.59 -42.58 -15.39
CA CYS A 58 -8.68 -42.43 -16.52
C CYS A 58 -9.34 -41.73 -17.71
N SER A 59 -8.63 -40.82 -18.39
CA SER A 59 -8.19 -41.00 -19.81
C SER A 59 -7.67 -39.73 -20.50
N SER A 60 -6.51 -39.87 -21.17
CA SER A 60 -6.12 -39.28 -22.47
C SER A 60 -6.46 -37.81 -22.84
N GLU A 61 -5.43 -36.96 -23.04
CA GLU A 61 -4.87 -36.56 -24.37
C GLU A 61 -3.98 -35.28 -24.32
N HIS A 62 -3.11 -35.12 -25.32
CA HIS A 62 -2.36 -33.91 -25.72
C HIS A 62 -1.32 -33.23 -24.77
N SER A 63 -0.04 -33.60 -24.98
CA SER A 63 1.11 -32.75 -25.39
C SER A 63 0.86 -31.23 -25.64
N PRO A 64 1.85 -30.31 -25.41
CA PRO A 64 3.23 -30.52 -25.89
C PRO A 64 4.44 -29.88 -25.13
N LEU A 65 5.61 -30.47 -25.42
CA LEU A 65 6.95 -29.90 -25.71
C LEU A 65 7.20 -28.38 -25.52
N PRO A 66 8.44 -28.05 -25.13
CA PRO A 66 9.32 -27.19 -25.95
C PRO A 66 10.53 -27.97 -26.50
N LEU A 67 10.98 -27.64 -27.71
CA LEU A 67 11.90 -28.49 -28.48
C LEU A 67 13.18 -27.74 -28.94
N THR A 68 14.34 -28.13 -28.37
CA THR A 68 15.71 -27.93 -28.92
C THR A 68 16.23 -26.47 -29.01
N LYS A 69 17.51 -26.15 -29.26
CA LYS A 69 18.71 -26.91 -29.72
C LYS A 69 19.88 -26.71 -28.75
N SER A 70 20.53 -27.77 -28.25
CA SER A 70 21.39 -28.79 -28.90
C SER A 70 22.76 -28.22 -29.30
N CYS A 71 23.85 -28.60 -28.62
CA CYS A 71 24.76 -29.72 -29.00
C CYS A 71 25.98 -29.18 -29.79
N THR A 72 27.21 -29.72 -29.74
CA THR A 72 27.86 -30.83 -28.98
C THR A 72 29.41 -30.59 -29.03
N GLU A 73 30.39 -31.38 -28.52
CA GLU A 73 30.48 -32.75 -27.97
C GLU A 73 31.82 -32.96 -27.20
N HIS A 74 31.90 -34.03 -26.38
CA HIS A 74 33.12 -34.85 -26.08
C HIS A 74 34.38 -34.19 -25.43
N VAL A 75 35.22 -34.86 -24.61
CA VAL A 75 35.27 -36.26 -24.09
C VAL A 75 36.13 -36.35 -22.80
N LEU A 76 35.91 -37.40 -21.97
CA LEU A 76 36.75 -38.13 -20.96
C LEU A 76 38.16 -37.57 -20.56
N VAL A 77 38.78 -37.81 -19.38
CA VAL A 77 38.55 -38.75 -18.23
C VAL A 77 39.39 -38.31 -17.00
N GLU A 78 38.98 -38.68 -15.77
CA GLU A 78 39.75 -38.73 -14.48
C GLU A 78 40.58 -37.47 -14.07
N ASP A 79 41.10 -37.27 -12.85
CA ASP A 79 41.26 -38.08 -11.64
C ASP A 79 41.04 -37.21 -10.37
N GLY A 80 41.18 -37.75 -9.15
CA GLY A 80 40.87 -37.04 -7.88
C GLY A 80 42.05 -36.60 -6.99
N GLN A 81 41.71 -35.93 -5.87
CA GLN A 81 42.47 -35.84 -4.58
C GLN A 81 43.87 -35.18 -4.57
N ASP A 82 44.34 -34.45 -3.53
CA ASP A 82 43.76 -33.85 -2.31
C ASP A 82 44.77 -32.80 -1.71
N LEU A 83 44.47 -32.20 -0.54
CA LEU A 83 45.39 -31.53 0.44
C LEU A 83 46.03 -30.12 0.18
N PHE A 84 45.65 -29.15 1.03
CA PHE A 84 46.42 -28.30 2.03
C PHE A 84 47.95 -28.02 1.90
N PRO A 85 48.59 -27.09 2.70
CA PRO A 85 48.12 -26.16 3.77
C PRO A 85 48.46 -24.65 3.51
N THR A 86 47.88 -23.61 4.12
CA THR A 86 47.94 -23.04 5.51
C THR A 86 49.33 -22.74 6.13
N GLN A 87 49.59 -21.47 6.48
CA GLN A 87 50.42 -21.05 7.63
C GLN A 87 50.09 -19.60 8.10
N ASP A 88 50.42 -19.25 9.35
CA ASP A 88 49.96 -18.07 10.11
C ASP A 88 51.05 -17.01 10.44
N GLY A 89 50.58 -15.80 10.78
CA GLY A 89 51.25 -14.79 11.62
C GLY A 89 52.12 -13.73 10.91
N SER A 90 52.49 -12.60 11.52
CA SER A 90 51.96 -11.85 12.70
C SER A 90 52.93 -10.70 13.04
N GLU A 91 52.50 -9.43 13.15
CA GLU A 91 53.10 -8.36 14.00
C GLU A 91 52.41 -6.97 13.82
N ASP A 92 52.66 -6.07 14.77
CA ASP A 92 52.10 -4.71 15.03
C ASP A 92 53.22 -3.90 15.76
N PRO A 93 53.21 -2.56 15.98
CA PRO A 93 52.27 -1.49 15.59
C PRO A 93 52.95 -0.12 15.18
N GLU A 94 52.22 0.99 15.31
CA GLU A 94 52.63 2.43 15.53
C GLU A 94 53.02 3.43 14.39
N ALA A 95 52.12 4.42 14.20
CA ALA A 95 52.34 5.90 14.28
C ALA A 95 52.92 6.80 13.12
N LYS A 96 52.09 7.83 12.78
CA LYS A 96 52.38 9.28 12.52
C LYS A 96 52.78 9.88 11.13
N GLU A 97 51.87 10.75 10.64
CA GLU A 97 52.03 12.17 10.18
C GLU A 97 52.86 12.60 8.93
N VAL A 98 52.45 13.76 8.35
CA VAL A 98 53.07 14.61 7.28
C VAL A 98 53.04 14.02 5.83
N ALA A 99 52.66 14.67 4.70
CA ALA A 99 52.08 15.97 4.27
C ALA A 99 52.96 16.87 3.35
N ILE A 100 52.33 17.40 2.27
CA ILE A 100 52.65 18.62 1.46
C ILE A 100 53.65 18.54 0.26
N GLU A 101 53.11 18.82 -0.96
CA GLU A 101 53.62 19.55 -2.16
C GLU A 101 55.00 19.19 -2.80
N GLU A 102 55.42 19.66 -3.99
CA GLU A 102 54.89 20.61 -5.01
C GLU A 102 55.35 20.18 -6.44
N THR A 103 54.71 20.67 -7.53
CA THR A 103 55.35 21.50 -8.60
C THR A 103 54.39 21.86 -9.76
N ARG A 104 54.77 22.86 -10.58
CA ARG A 104 53.99 23.57 -11.62
C ARG A 104 54.68 23.43 -13.02
N GLU A 105 54.42 24.13 -14.15
CA GLU A 105 53.60 25.33 -14.50
C GLU A 105 53.39 25.50 -16.05
N SER A 106 52.15 25.62 -16.56
CA SER A 106 51.73 26.30 -17.85
C SER A 106 52.35 25.88 -19.23
N PRO A 107 52.01 26.50 -20.41
CA PRO A 107 50.84 27.30 -20.86
C PRO A 107 50.16 26.84 -22.21
N PHE A 108 49.17 27.62 -22.68
CA PHE A 108 48.36 27.56 -23.94
C PHE A 108 49.16 27.76 -25.27
N PRO A 109 48.63 27.55 -26.54
CA PRO A 109 47.27 27.91 -27.06
C PRO A 109 46.62 26.98 -28.16
N ALA A 110 45.73 27.55 -29.01
CA ALA A 110 44.78 26.94 -30.00
C ALA A 110 45.43 26.51 -31.37
N VAL A 111 44.76 26.10 -32.47
CA VAL A 111 43.52 26.57 -33.19
C VAL A 111 42.97 25.55 -34.25
N ASP A 112 41.77 25.79 -34.82
CA ASP A 112 41.24 25.43 -36.18
C ASP A 112 40.98 23.94 -36.60
N ASP A 113 40.11 23.54 -37.57
CA ASP A 113 38.90 24.10 -38.25
C ASP A 113 38.17 23.02 -39.15
N LEU A 114 36.95 23.33 -39.68
CA LEU A 114 36.17 22.80 -40.84
C LEU A 114 34.91 21.89 -40.65
N GLY A 115 33.98 21.98 -41.63
CA GLY A 115 32.55 21.56 -41.62
C GLY A 115 32.18 20.13 -42.07
N ASP A 116 30.95 19.79 -42.53
CA ASP A 116 29.89 20.64 -43.14
C ASP A 116 28.47 19.98 -43.18
N GLY A 117 27.38 20.77 -43.33
CA GLY A 117 25.96 20.42 -43.73
C GLY A 117 25.10 19.47 -42.83
N GLU A 118 23.76 19.45 -42.81
CA GLU A 118 22.62 20.32 -43.23
C GLU A 118 21.37 19.94 -42.38
N GLY A 119 20.32 20.79 -42.23
CA GLY A 119 18.99 20.32 -41.75
C GLY A 119 18.09 21.28 -40.92
N SER A 120 17.30 22.12 -41.60
CA SER A 120 16.24 23.04 -41.10
C SER A 120 15.45 22.67 -39.82
N THR A 121 15.25 23.64 -38.90
CA THR A 121 13.96 24.38 -38.66
C THR A 121 13.92 25.15 -37.31
N CYS A 122 13.61 26.45 -37.37
CA CYS A 122 13.12 27.38 -36.31
C CYS A 122 13.53 27.20 -34.83
N THR A 123 14.40 28.09 -34.34
CA THR A 123 14.46 28.52 -32.93
C THR A 123 13.58 29.76 -32.68
N PRO A 124 13.31 30.08 -31.41
CA PRO A 124 13.47 31.45 -30.91
C PRO A 124 14.58 31.48 -29.84
N SER A 125 15.72 32.11 -30.13
CA SER A 125 15.95 33.56 -29.95
C SER A 125 16.40 33.92 -28.54
N ASN A 126 17.67 34.30 -28.39
CA ASN A 126 18.05 35.39 -27.49
C ASN A 126 19.18 36.22 -28.12
N GLU A 127 19.23 37.49 -27.75
CA GLU A 127 19.91 38.60 -28.40
C GLU A 127 21.44 38.45 -28.56
N LYS A 128 21.97 38.93 -29.69
CA LYS A 128 22.56 40.29 -29.73
C LYS A 128 22.71 40.81 -31.14
N SER A 129 22.38 42.08 -31.34
CA SER A 129 22.46 42.74 -32.64
C SER A 129 23.11 44.12 -32.52
N HIS A 130 24.31 44.24 -33.07
CA HIS A 130 24.78 45.51 -33.63
C HIS A 130 24.67 45.42 -35.15
N SER A 131 23.86 46.30 -35.74
CA SER A 131 23.77 46.48 -37.18
C SER A 131 24.77 47.55 -37.65
N VAL A 132 25.22 47.45 -38.89
CA VAL A 132 26.14 48.38 -39.55
C VAL A 132 25.51 48.85 -40.87
N GLN A 133 25.86 50.08 -41.27
CA GLN A 133 25.50 50.77 -42.52
C GLN A 133 24.03 51.24 -42.67
N GLY A 134 23.85 52.54 -42.38
CA GLY A 134 22.73 53.38 -42.80
C GLY A 134 23.26 54.81 -42.95
N GLN A 135 23.78 55.14 -44.13
CA GLN A 135 24.70 56.26 -44.36
C GLN A 135 23.96 57.58 -44.67
N VAL A 136 23.86 58.50 -43.69
CA VAL A 136 23.45 59.90 -43.90
C VAL A 136 24.29 60.82 -43.00
N LEU A 137 24.88 61.86 -43.56
CA LEU A 137 25.54 62.92 -42.77
C LEU A 137 24.50 63.91 -42.23
N ILE A 138 24.70 64.35 -40.99
CA ILE A 138 24.12 65.58 -40.44
C ILE A 138 25.29 66.39 -39.86
N ASN A 139 25.39 67.67 -40.24
CA ASN A 139 26.51 68.53 -39.88
C ASN A 139 26.43 69.02 -38.43
N ASP A 140 27.59 69.16 -37.79
CA ASP A 140 27.79 70.01 -36.63
C ASP A 140 27.79 71.50 -36.98
N PHE A 141 27.55 72.34 -35.97
CA PHE A 141 27.64 73.80 -36.06
C PHE A 141 29.10 74.28 -35.90
N GLN A 142 29.57 75.17 -36.79
CA GLN A 142 30.45 76.31 -36.46
C GLN A 142 30.48 77.36 -37.61
N PRO A 143 30.94 78.60 -37.36
CA PRO A 143 30.47 79.77 -38.12
C PRO A 143 31.50 80.39 -39.08
N SER A 144 31.04 81.43 -39.81
CA SER A 144 31.73 82.70 -40.13
C SER A 144 31.90 83.07 -41.61
N GLN A 145 31.69 84.37 -41.87
CA GLN A 145 32.37 85.23 -42.85
C GLN A 145 32.71 84.65 -44.24
N ASN A 146 31.96 85.07 -45.27
CA ASN A 146 32.45 86.19 -46.11
C ASN A 146 31.41 86.76 -47.06
N SER A 147 31.49 88.07 -47.27
CA SER A 147 30.69 88.83 -48.23
C SER A 147 31.47 89.14 -49.50
N SER A 148 30.96 88.74 -50.67
CA SER A 148 31.26 89.40 -51.94
C SER A 148 30.08 89.25 -52.90
N THR A 149 29.34 90.34 -53.12
CA THR A 149 28.06 90.33 -53.83
C THR A 149 28.23 90.41 -55.35
N THR A 150 28.19 89.28 -56.04
CA THR A 150 27.81 89.26 -57.47
C THR A 150 26.30 89.47 -57.52
N ASN A 151 25.84 90.65 -57.95
CA ASN A 151 24.46 91.08 -57.77
C ASN A 151 23.47 90.28 -58.68
N PRO A 152 22.46 89.54 -58.16
CA PRO A 152 21.63 88.64 -58.97
C PRO A 152 20.74 89.29 -60.04
N TYR A 153 20.63 90.63 -60.06
CA TYR A 153 19.77 91.36 -60.99
C TYR A 153 20.38 91.64 -62.37
N ASP A 154 21.69 91.39 -62.56
CA ASP A 154 22.43 91.79 -63.75
C ASP A 154 22.30 90.79 -64.94
N THR A 155 21.05 90.60 -65.39
CA THR A 155 20.67 89.77 -66.54
C THR A 155 21.11 90.38 -67.88
N GLU A 156 21.20 89.57 -68.95
CA GLU A 156 21.50 90.09 -70.30
C GLU A 156 20.53 91.19 -70.75
N CYS A 157 19.27 91.14 -70.33
CA CYS A 157 18.28 92.18 -70.62
C CYS A 157 18.71 93.55 -70.06
N SER A 158 19.23 93.59 -68.83
CA SER A 158 19.80 94.80 -68.22
C SER A 158 20.98 95.35 -69.02
N LYS A 159 21.94 94.49 -69.37
CA LYS A 159 23.12 94.87 -70.17
C LYS A 159 22.75 95.37 -71.57
N LYS A 160 21.76 94.74 -72.21
CA LYS A 160 21.23 95.14 -73.51
C LYS A 160 20.49 96.47 -73.46
N LEU A 161 19.68 96.71 -72.42
CA LEU A 161 19.02 98.00 -72.17
C LEU A 161 20.03 99.13 -71.94
N MET A 162 21.06 98.90 -71.10
CA MET A 162 22.14 99.86 -70.88
C MET A 162 22.91 100.17 -72.17
N SER A 163 23.15 99.16 -73.02
CA SER A 163 23.80 99.34 -74.33
C SER A 163 22.94 100.13 -75.31
N GLU A 164 21.61 99.94 -75.30
CA GLU A 164 20.66 100.68 -76.14
C GLU A 164 20.50 102.14 -75.68
N ILE A 165 20.54 102.39 -74.37
CA ILE A 165 20.61 103.74 -73.78
C ILE A 165 21.93 104.42 -74.18
N GLN A 166 23.07 103.72 -74.07
CA GLN A 166 24.37 104.26 -74.47
C GLN A 166 24.47 104.52 -75.99
N ARG A 167 23.68 103.81 -76.82
CA ARG A 167 23.55 104.03 -78.27
C ARG A 167 22.60 105.18 -78.63
N SER A 168 21.63 105.51 -77.78
CA SER A 168 20.65 106.60 -78.01
C SER A 168 21.09 107.96 -77.46
N ILE A 169 22.15 108.01 -76.64
CA ILE A 169 22.75 109.25 -76.14
C ILE A 169 23.64 109.97 -77.20
N SER A 170 24.06 109.29 -78.28
CA SER A 170 25.01 109.87 -79.26
C SER A 170 24.38 110.71 -80.39
N GLN A 171 23.21 111.33 -80.18
CA GLN A 171 22.61 112.28 -81.14
C GLN A 171 22.86 113.75 -80.72
N GLU A 172 24.14 114.12 -80.63
CA GLU A 172 24.58 115.51 -80.47
C GLU A 172 24.31 116.35 -81.75
N SER A 173 24.10 115.68 -82.89
CA SER A 173 23.79 116.22 -84.22
C SER A 173 22.49 117.06 -84.34
N LEU A 174 21.67 117.16 -83.29
CA LEU A 174 20.46 118.00 -83.30
C LEU A 174 20.75 119.47 -82.92
N LEU A 175 21.96 119.79 -82.46
CA LEU A 175 22.38 121.15 -82.13
C LEU A 175 22.96 121.89 -83.35
N ASP A 176 23.75 121.21 -84.19
CA ASP A 176 24.30 121.75 -85.44
C ASP A 176 23.21 122.22 -86.42
N GLU A 177 22.07 121.49 -86.46
CA GLU A 177 20.92 121.82 -87.31
C GLU A 177 20.22 123.11 -86.84
N ILE A 178 20.30 123.45 -85.54
CA ILE A 178 19.69 124.65 -84.94
C ILE A 178 20.60 125.88 -85.08
N GLU A 179 21.92 125.75 -84.96
CA GLU A 179 22.85 126.85 -85.29
C GLU A 179 22.76 127.24 -86.77
N SER A 180 22.50 126.27 -87.66
CA SER A 180 22.42 126.47 -89.11
C SER A 180 21.24 127.37 -89.54
N GLU A 181 20.05 127.21 -88.93
CA GLU A 181 18.86 127.99 -89.32
C GLU A 181 18.77 129.38 -88.64
N LEU A 182 19.45 129.59 -87.50
CA LEU A 182 19.36 130.84 -86.72
C LEU A 182 20.01 132.07 -87.37
N LEU A 183 20.77 131.91 -88.45
CA LEU A 183 21.45 133.01 -89.16
C LEU A 183 20.71 133.54 -90.40
N SER A 184 19.52 133.02 -90.74
CA SER A 184 18.86 133.28 -92.05
C SER A 184 17.50 134.02 -91.98
N CYS A 185 17.53 135.29 -91.54
CA CYS A 185 16.49 136.34 -91.75
C CYS A 185 15.12 136.18 -91.04
N PRO A 186 14.29 137.26 -90.93
CA PRO A 186 14.49 138.69 -91.29
C PRO A 186 14.14 139.68 -90.12
N PHE A 187 14.14 141.02 -90.35
CA PHE A 187 13.02 141.97 -90.03
C PHE A 187 13.34 143.50 -90.15
N THR A 188 12.47 144.22 -90.90
CA THR A 188 11.94 145.62 -90.76
C THR A 188 12.78 146.94 -90.74
N ASP A 189 12.04 148.03 -91.02
CA ASP A 189 12.25 149.49 -90.82
C ASP A 189 13.33 150.22 -91.66
N GLU A 190 13.19 151.50 -92.06
CA GLU A 190 12.13 152.55 -92.00
C GLU A 190 12.20 153.37 -93.33
N GLY A 191 11.37 154.34 -93.73
CA GLY A 191 10.32 155.10 -93.03
C GLY A 191 10.19 156.57 -93.47
N SER A 192 10.23 156.91 -94.77
CA SER A 192 10.09 158.33 -95.21
C SER A 192 9.47 158.58 -96.60
N LEU A 193 8.81 159.73 -96.73
CA LEU A 193 8.18 160.34 -97.92
C LEU A 193 9.14 161.40 -98.55
N PRO A 194 8.90 162.01 -99.74
CA PRO A 194 7.61 162.16 -100.45
C PRO A 194 7.60 161.98 -102.00
N ASN A 195 6.37 162.00 -102.55
CA ASN A 195 5.98 162.37 -103.94
C ASN A 195 6.67 161.69 -105.16
N GLY A 196 5.94 160.82 -105.88
CA GLY A 196 6.26 160.55 -107.30
C GLY A 196 5.73 159.27 -107.96
N LEU A 197 4.48 159.28 -108.43
CA LEU A 197 3.89 158.42 -109.50
C LEU A 197 4.70 157.22 -110.06
N LYS A 198 4.26 155.97 -109.77
CA LYS A 198 3.76 154.97 -110.76
C LYS A 198 3.32 153.64 -110.10
N LYS A 199 2.75 152.72 -110.91
CA LYS A 199 2.15 151.43 -110.50
C LYS A 199 3.19 150.31 -110.35
N ASP A 200 2.92 149.33 -109.48
CA ASP A 200 2.57 147.95 -109.89
C ASP A 200 2.07 147.10 -108.71
N GLN A 201 1.45 145.94 -109.00
CA GLN A 201 0.49 145.29 -108.09
C GLN A 201 0.86 143.85 -107.65
N HIS A 202 2.05 143.36 -107.98
CA HIS A 202 2.41 141.93 -107.84
C HIS A 202 2.88 141.51 -106.43
N SER A 203 3.31 142.45 -105.58
CA SER A 203 4.01 142.12 -104.32
C SER A 203 3.12 141.61 -103.18
N LEU A 204 1.82 141.94 -103.19
CA LEU A 204 0.93 141.70 -102.05
C LEU A 204 0.66 140.20 -101.78
N ILE A 205 0.54 139.41 -102.85
CA ILE A 205 0.16 137.98 -102.79
C ILE A 205 1.30 137.10 -102.23
N VAL A 206 2.55 137.56 -102.33
CA VAL A 206 3.73 136.77 -101.92
C VAL A 206 3.89 136.74 -100.39
N PHE A 207 3.53 137.83 -99.71
CA PHE A 207 3.70 137.98 -98.26
C PHE A 207 2.74 137.08 -97.46
N GLU A 208 1.46 137.09 -97.83
CA GLU A 208 0.39 136.34 -97.16
C GLU A 208 0.68 134.82 -97.13
N LYS A 209 1.17 134.29 -98.25
CA LYS A 209 1.53 132.87 -98.37
C LYS A 209 2.69 132.45 -97.45
N CYS A 210 3.69 133.31 -97.26
CA CYS A 210 4.84 133.01 -96.41
C CYS A 210 4.45 132.82 -94.93
N VAL A 211 3.51 133.63 -94.43
CA VAL A 211 2.98 133.51 -93.07
C VAL A 211 2.17 132.21 -92.91
N GLN A 212 1.30 131.89 -93.88
CA GLN A 212 0.52 130.66 -93.92
C GLN A 212 1.41 129.40 -93.82
N ASP A 213 2.50 129.35 -94.59
CA ASP A 213 3.41 128.21 -94.65
C ASP A 213 4.19 128.04 -93.33
N LYS A 214 4.68 129.12 -92.71
CA LYS A 214 5.35 129.05 -91.38
C LYS A 214 4.41 128.59 -90.27
N CYS A 215 3.17 129.09 -90.21
CA CYS A 215 2.18 128.61 -89.26
C CYS A 215 1.91 127.11 -89.45
N SER A 216 1.77 126.65 -90.69
CA SER A 216 1.55 125.23 -90.99
C SER A 216 2.75 124.34 -90.63
N GLN A 217 3.99 124.84 -90.74
CA GLN A 217 5.18 124.12 -90.24
C GLN A 217 5.16 124.01 -88.71
N GLN A 218 4.80 125.08 -88.01
CA GLN A 218 4.76 125.11 -86.54
C GLN A 218 3.67 124.19 -85.98
N GLU A 219 2.48 124.15 -86.60
CA GLU A 219 1.43 123.14 -86.30
C GLU A 219 1.94 121.70 -86.49
N LYS A 220 2.68 121.43 -87.57
CA LYS A 220 3.28 120.10 -87.84
C LYS A 220 4.40 119.74 -86.85
N ALA A 221 5.08 120.71 -86.24
CA ALA A 221 6.03 120.47 -85.15
C ALA A 221 5.31 120.15 -83.84
N ILE A 222 4.33 120.98 -83.45
CA ILE A 222 3.50 120.76 -82.25
C ILE A 222 2.80 119.40 -82.33
N LYS A 223 2.25 119.02 -83.49
CA LYS A 223 1.58 117.73 -83.67
C LYS A 223 2.52 116.53 -83.52
N ARG A 224 3.75 116.61 -84.04
CA ARG A 224 4.77 115.56 -83.83
C ARG A 224 5.11 115.41 -82.34
N LEU A 225 5.33 116.52 -81.63
CA LEU A 225 5.60 116.51 -80.19
C LEU A 225 4.42 115.97 -79.36
N LEU A 226 3.17 116.22 -79.79
CA LEU A 226 1.98 115.62 -79.16
C LEU A 226 1.91 114.10 -79.42
N ASP A 227 2.19 113.65 -80.64
CA ASP A 227 2.24 112.22 -80.98
C ASP A 227 3.40 111.49 -80.27
N GLU A 228 4.52 112.16 -80.02
CA GLU A 228 5.65 111.63 -79.23
C GLU A 228 5.35 111.60 -77.73
N ASN A 229 4.78 112.68 -77.17
CA ASN A 229 4.32 112.71 -75.79
C ASN A 229 3.27 111.62 -75.53
N LYS A 230 2.37 111.38 -76.49
CA LYS A 230 1.42 110.25 -76.47
C LYS A 230 2.12 108.88 -76.47
N LYS A 231 3.13 108.65 -77.31
CA LYS A 231 3.94 107.42 -77.29
C LYS A 231 4.66 107.24 -75.93
N HIS A 232 5.17 108.32 -75.33
CA HIS A 232 5.78 108.25 -74.01
C HIS A 232 4.76 107.92 -72.91
N GLN A 233 3.54 108.45 -72.98
CA GLN A 233 2.45 108.06 -72.07
C GLN A 233 2.05 106.59 -72.25
N GLU A 234 1.94 106.11 -73.49
CA GLU A 234 1.67 104.70 -73.82
C GLU A 234 2.78 103.78 -73.30
N LEU A 235 4.05 104.18 -73.43
CA LEU A 235 5.21 103.45 -72.88
C LEU A 235 5.22 103.44 -71.34
N ILE A 236 4.92 104.57 -70.69
CA ILE A 236 4.81 104.64 -69.22
C ILE A 236 3.67 103.76 -68.70
N LEU A 237 2.54 103.70 -69.42
CA LEU A 237 1.44 102.79 -69.10
C LEU A 237 1.83 101.32 -69.28
N ALA A 238 2.57 100.97 -70.34
CA ALA A 238 3.10 99.63 -70.56
C ALA A 238 4.10 99.20 -69.47
N ILE A 239 5.06 100.07 -69.13
CA ILE A 239 6.00 99.83 -68.02
C ILE A 239 5.25 99.69 -66.69
N CYS A 240 4.17 100.47 -66.49
CA CYS A 240 3.34 100.33 -65.29
C CYS A 240 2.61 99.00 -65.23
N SER A 241 2.01 98.53 -66.33
CA SER A 241 1.32 97.23 -66.35
C SER A 241 2.29 96.05 -66.23
N GLU A 242 3.47 96.11 -66.84
CA GLU A 242 4.52 95.11 -66.66
C GLU A 242 5.01 95.06 -65.20
N LYS A 243 5.32 96.21 -64.61
CA LYS A 243 5.69 96.35 -63.19
C LYS A 243 4.61 95.79 -62.24
N ASP A 244 3.33 95.98 -62.55
CA ASP A 244 2.23 95.46 -61.72
C ASP A 244 1.94 93.96 -61.99
N ASN A 245 2.13 93.46 -63.22
CA ASN A 245 2.16 92.02 -63.54
C ASN A 245 3.28 91.30 -62.77
N MET A 246 4.49 91.88 -62.73
CA MET A 246 5.64 91.32 -62.00
C MET A 246 5.41 91.28 -60.48
N LYS A 247 4.66 92.24 -59.90
CA LYS A 247 4.20 92.14 -58.51
C LYS A 247 3.20 91.00 -58.31
N GLU A 248 2.30 90.78 -59.26
CA GLU A 248 1.33 89.68 -59.16
C GLU A 248 2.01 88.32 -59.31
N GLU A 249 3.00 88.18 -60.19
CA GLU A 249 3.86 86.99 -60.25
C GLU A 249 4.62 86.76 -58.94
N LEU A 250 5.25 87.79 -58.37
CA LEU A 250 5.95 87.67 -57.09
C LEU A 250 4.99 87.24 -55.97
N LYS A 251 3.76 87.78 -55.96
CA LYS A 251 2.70 87.39 -55.02
C LYS A 251 2.27 85.93 -55.21
N LYS A 252 2.14 85.46 -56.46
CA LYS A 252 1.85 84.04 -56.79
C LYS A 252 2.98 83.13 -56.31
N ARG A 253 4.25 83.50 -56.54
CA ARG A 253 5.43 82.75 -56.07
C ARG A 253 5.46 82.66 -54.54
N MET A 254 5.29 83.77 -53.83
CA MET A 254 5.22 83.78 -52.35
C MET A 254 4.09 82.89 -51.81
N GLU A 255 2.92 82.86 -52.45
CA GLU A 255 1.83 81.98 -52.02
C GLU A 255 2.13 80.49 -52.30
N THR A 256 2.80 80.16 -53.42
CA THR A 256 3.29 78.78 -53.65
C THR A 256 4.39 78.37 -52.67
N GLU A 257 5.31 79.27 -52.34
CA GLU A 257 6.37 79.05 -51.34
C GLU A 257 5.77 78.81 -49.94
N LYS A 258 4.77 79.62 -49.56
CA LYS A 258 3.96 79.44 -48.34
C LYS A 258 3.20 78.11 -48.32
N GLN A 259 2.70 77.63 -49.47
CA GLN A 259 2.12 76.29 -49.59
C GLN A 259 3.17 75.18 -49.44
N TYR A 260 4.36 75.31 -50.05
CA TYR A 260 5.46 74.37 -49.84
C TYR A 260 5.92 74.32 -48.39
N ILE A 261 6.11 75.46 -47.72
CA ILE A 261 6.44 75.54 -46.29
C ILE A 261 5.33 74.91 -45.42
N SER A 262 4.06 75.14 -45.75
CA SER A 262 2.93 74.48 -45.06
C SER A 262 2.94 72.96 -45.23
N ASN A 263 3.32 72.46 -46.41
CA ASN A 263 3.39 71.03 -46.66
C ASN A 263 4.63 70.38 -46.04
N ILE A 264 5.79 71.06 -46.06
CA ILE A 264 7.00 70.63 -45.32
C ILE A 264 6.66 70.46 -43.84
N LYS A 265 6.03 71.44 -43.20
CA LYS A 265 5.62 71.36 -41.78
C LYS A 265 4.66 70.22 -41.46
N LYS A 266 3.78 69.83 -42.38
CA LYS A 266 2.92 68.64 -42.23
C LYS A 266 3.73 67.34 -42.31
N MET A 267 4.70 67.27 -43.23
CA MET A 267 5.59 66.11 -43.36
C MET A 267 6.53 65.99 -42.16
N GLU A 268 7.10 67.09 -41.67
CA GLU A 268 7.90 67.15 -40.44
C GLU A 268 7.09 66.65 -39.23
N ALA A 269 5.86 67.15 -39.04
CA ALA A 269 4.98 66.70 -37.96
C ALA A 269 4.64 65.20 -38.07
N ARG A 270 4.36 64.67 -39.28
CA ARG A 270 4.10 63.24 -39.48
C ARG A 270 5.35 62.38 -39.29
N VAL A 271 6.55 62.88 -39.57
CA VAL A 271 7.82 62.20 -39.23
C VAL A 271 8.05 62.21 -37.71
N GLU A 272 7.74 63.29 -37.01
CA GLU A 272 7.82 63.34 -35.54
C GLU A 272 6.80 62.39 -34.88
N GLU A 273 5.61 62.26 -35.46
CA GLU A 273 4.59 61.29 -35.04
C GLU A 273 5.02 59.84 -35.31
N LEU A 274 5.46 59.52 -36.52
CA LEU A 274 5.96 58.20 -36.90
C LEU A 274 7.19 57.77 -36.07
N THR A 275 8.07 58.70 -35.69
CA THR A 275 9.22 58.39 -34.83
C THR A 275 8.81 58.16 -33.37
N LYS A 276 7.75 58.82 -32.87
CA LYS A 276 7.12 58.49 -31.57
C LYS A 276 6.43 57.13 -31.60
N GLU A 277 5.66 56.83 -32.65
CA GLU A 277 5.04 55.51 -32.89
C GLU A 277 6.12 54.41 -32.92
N LEU A 278 7.19 54.60 -33.69
CA LEU A 278 8.32 53.66 -33.81
C LEU A 278 9.03 53.45 -32.47
N LYS A 279 9.23 54.51 -31.68
CA LYS A 279 9.84 54.41 -30.35
C LYS A 279 8.95 53.62 -29.39
N ALA A 280 7.66 53.97 -29.29
CA ALA A 280 6.73 53.25 -28.42
C ALA A 280 6.60 51.76 -28.81
N SER A 281 6.67 51.45 -30.11
CA SER A 281 6.70 50.07 -30.62
C SER A 281 7.97 49.31 -30.18
N LYS A 282 9.15 49.94 -30.29
CA LYS A 282 10.43 49.37 -29.81
C LYS A 282 10.43 49.16 -28.30
N ASP A 283 10.01 50.15 -27.52
CA ASP A 283 9.97 50.08 -26.05
C ASP A 283 9.01 48.97 -25.59
N LYS A 284 7.87 48.78 -26.28
CA LYS A 284 6.93 47.67 -26.05
C LYS A 284 7.54 46.31 -26.40
N LEU A 285 8.28 46.19 -27.50
CA LEU A 285 8.95 44.95 -27.90
C LEU A 285 10.02 44.55 -26.87
N VAL A 286 10.84 45.49 -26.39
CA VAL A 286 11.85 45.26 -25.34
C VAL A 286 11.20 44.83 -24.02
N PHE A 287 10.02 45.37 -23.68
CA PHE A 287 9.27 44.90 -22.50
C PHE A 287 8.77 43.46 -22.67
N GLN A 288 8.19 43.12 -23.83
CA GLN A 288 7.69 41.76 -24.11
C GLN A 288 8.82 40.72 -24.13
N ASP A 289 9.95 41.06 -24.73
CA ASP A 289 11.13 40.21 -24.83
C ASP A 289 11.80 39.97 -23.46
N ASN A 290 11.92 41.01 -22.62
CA ASN A 290 12.38 40.82 -21.23
C ASN A 290 11.39 40.01 -20.38
N ALA A 291 10.07 40.14 -20.60
CA ALA A 291 9.08 39.28 -19.95
C ALA A 291 9.22 37.82 -20.39
N ALA A 292 9.49 37.57 -21.69
CA ALA A 292 9.76 36.23 -22.21
C ALA A 292 11.04 35.62 -21.61
N LYS A 293 12.15 36.37 -21.53
CA LYS A 293 13.39 35.93 -20.86
C LYS A 293 13.14 35.54 -19.40
N ASN A 294 12.38 36.34 -18.66
CA ASN A 294 12.06 36.05 -17.25
C ASN A 294 11.22 34.78 -17.11
N ALA A 295 10.25 34.55 -18.00
CA ALA A 295 9.45 33.32 -18.04
C ALA A 295 10.32 32.09 -18.39
N ILE A 296 11.19 32.20 -19.39
CA ILE A 296 12.14 31.14 -19.77
C ILE A 296 13.08 30.80 -18.61
N GLN A 297 13.66 31.80 -17.93
CA GLN A 297 14.51 31.59 -16.76
C GLN A 297 13.76 30.97 -15.57
N GLN A 298 12.45 31.23 -15.42
CA GLN A 298 11.62 30.60 -14.41
C GLN A 298 11.36 29.12 -14.75
N LEU A 299 10.98 28.83 -15.99
CA LEU A 299 10.79 27.47 -16.49
C LEU A 299 12.09 26.64 -16.42
N GLN A 300 13.24 27.23 -16.73
CA GLN A 300 14.55 26.59 -16.58
C GLN A 300 14.86 26.24 -15.12
N ARG A 301 14.63 27.15 -14.17
CA ARG A 301 14.80 26.88 -12.73
C ARG A 301 13.85 25.79 -12.24
N GLU A 302 12.61 25.79 -12.69
CA GLU A 302 11.65 24.75 -12.32
C GLU A 302 12.01 23.39 -12.96
N MET A 303 12.50 23.38 -14.20
CA MET A 303 12.99 22.18 -14.88
C MET A 303 14.19 21.57 -14.15
N VAL A 304 15.17 22.39 -13.75
CA VAL A 304 16.33 21.94 -12.95
C VAL A 304 15.86 21.36 -11.61
N PHE A 305 15.00 22.06 -10.87
CA PHE A 305 14.46 21.55 -9.59
C PHE A 305 13.68 20.23 -9.75
N ARG A 306 12.90 20.06 -10.82
CA ARG A 306 12.21 18.80 -11.14
C ARG A 306 13.20 17.68 -11.49
N LEU A 307 14.29 18.00 -12.20
CA LEU A 307 15.35 17.06 -12.59
C LEU A 307 16.15 16.61 -11.35
N ASP A 308 16.54 17.54 -10.48
CA ASP A 308 17.22 17.24 -9.21
C ASP A 308 16.35 16.37 -8.29
N GLN A 309 15.04 16.65 -8.21
CA GLN A 309 14.10 15.82 -7.45
C GLN A 309 13.96 14.41 -8.06
N ALA A 310 14.00 14.26 -9.39
CA ALA A 310 13.98 12.97 -10.05
C ALA A 310 15.29 12.20 -9.81
N ASN A 311 16.45 12.85 -9.97
CA ASN A 311 17.76 12.27 -9.67
C ASN A 311 17.85 11.80 -8.21
N LYS A 312 17.36 12.60 -7.26
CA LYS A 312 17.34 12.21 -5.84
C LYS A 312 16.54 10.92 -5.63
N LYS A 313 15.35 10.81 -6.22
CA LYS A 313 14.52 9.59 -6.14
C LYS A 313 15.18 8.38 -6.81
N CYS A 314 15.90 8.59 -7.91
CA CYS A 314 16.70 7.54 -8.55
C CYS A 314 17.85 7.06 -7.66
N GLU A 315 18.56 7.97 -6.98
CA GLU A 315 19.65 7.61 -6.08
C GLU A 315 19.15 6.98 -4.77
N GLU A 316 18.03 7.46 -4.21
CA GLU A 316 17.32 6.81 -3.10
C GLU A 316 16.97 5.36 -3.46
N ALA A 317 16.38 5.11 -4.64
CA ALA A 317 16.11 3.75 -5.14
C ALA A 317 17.38 2.93 -5.42
N ARG A 318 18.49 3.57 -5.81
CA ARG A 318 19.80 2.93 -6.01
C ARG A 318 20.36 2.43 -4.68
N GLN A 319 20.29 3.25 -3.63
CA GLN A 319 20.71 2.92 -2.27
C GLN A 319 19.80 1.86 -1.62
N GLU A 320 18.48 1.90 -1.85
CA GLU A 320 17.57 0.84 -1.41
C GLU A 320 17.92 -0.52 -2.03
N LYS A 321 18.23 -0.55 -3.35
CA LYS A 321 18.70 -1.75 -4.05
C LYS A 321 20.02 -2.27 -3.46
N GLU A 322 21.01 -1.39 -3.25
CA GLU A 322 22.30 -1.77 -2.66
C GLU A 322 22.14 -2.28 -1.22
N SER A 323 21.29 -1.65 -0.43
CA SER A 323 20.90 -2.10 0.93
C SER A 323 20.22 -3.47 0.91
N MET A 324 19.35 -3.73 -0.07
CA MET A 324 18.70 -5.03 -0.24
C MET A 324 19.69 -6.14 -0.63
N VAL A 325 20.64 -5.86 -1.54
CA VAL A 325 21.74 -6.80 -1.87
C VAL A 325 22.59 -7.09 -0.63
N MET A 326 22.97 -6.07 0.14
CA MET A 326 23.74 -6.24 1.38
C MET A 326 22.97 -6.96 2.49
N LYS A 327 21.62 -6.93 2.48
CA LYS A 327 20.80 -7.79 3.36
C LYS A 327 20.79 -9.23 2.88
N TYR A 328 20.62 -9.46 1.57
CA TYR A 328 20.64 -10.80 0.98
C TYR A 328 21.99 -11.51 1.22
N VAL A 329 23.12 -10.85 0.94
CA VAL A 329 24.47 -11.42 1.14
C VAL A 329 24.74 -11.77 2.62
N ARG A 330 24.21 -11.01 3.58
CA ARG A 330 24.29 -11.36 5.01
C ARG A 330 23.45 -12.60 5.34
N GLY A 331 22.18 -12.62 4.95
CA GLY A 331 21.30 -13.77 5.18
C GLY A 331 21.79 -15.05 4.48
N GLU A 332 22.41 -14.94 3.30
CA GLU A 332 23.04 -16.07 2.61
C GLU A 332 24.29 -16.56 3.35
N LYS A 333 25.16 -15.65 3.82
CA LYS A 333 26.31 -16.02 4.67
C LYS A 333 25.85 -16.70 5.96
N GLU A 334 24.90 -16.10 6.68
CA GLU A 334 24.33 -16.63 7.91
C GLU A 334 23.70 -18.01 7.70
N SER A 335 22.95 -18.21 6.61
CA SER A 335 22.40 -19.51 6.21
C SER A 335 23.50 -20.55 5.89
N LEU A 336 24.63 -20.13 5.33
CA LEU A 336 25.75 -21.00 4.98
C LEU A 336 26.57 -21.38 6.22
N ASP A 337 26.79 -20.45 7.15
CA ASP A 337 27.47 -20.71 8.41
C ASP A 337 26.62 -21.60 9.35
N LEU A 338 25.31 -21.33 9.49
CA LEU A 338 24.37 -22.21 10.20
C LEU A 338 24.33 -23.64 9.61
N ARG A 339 24.55 -23.78 8.29
CA ARG A 339 24.62 -25.10 7.62
C ARG A 339 25.86 -25.88 8.03
N LYS A 340 27.02 -25.21 8.12
CA LYS A 340 28.27 -25.82 8.65
C LYS A 340 28.09 -26.24 10.10
N GLU A 341 27.50 -25.38 10.94
CA GLU A 341 27.24 -25.70 12.35
C GLU A 341 26.31 -26.90 12.50
N LYS A 342 25.23 -26.96 11.70
CA LYS A 342 24.36 -28.13 11.61
C LYS A 342 25.12 -29.40 11.22
N GLU A 343 25.95 -29.37 10.18
CA GLU A 343 26.73 -30.53 9.73
C GLU A 343 27.70 -31.04 10.82
N VAL A 344 28.31 -30.11 11.58
CA VAL A 344 29.17 -30.42 12.74
C VAL A 344 28.36 -31.03 13.89
N LEU A 345 27.17 -30.51 14.19
CA LEU A 345 26.27 -31.07 15.21
C LEU A 345 25.75 -32.45 14.80
N GLU A 346 25.35 -32.66 13.54
CA GLU A 346 24.96 -33.96 13.01
C GLU A 346 26.11 -34.97 13.05
N LYS A 347 27.37 -34.53 12.87
CA LYS A 347 28.55 -35.39 13.06
C LYS A 347 28.71 -35.80 14.52
N LYS A 348 28.67 -34.85 15.45
CA LYS A 348 28.72 -35.11 16.91
C LYS A 348 27.59 -36.04 17.36
N LEU A 349 26.37 -35.87 16.85
CA LEU A 349 25.22 -36.74 17.12
C LEU A 349 25.46 -38.19 16.64
N ARG A 350 26.01 -38.35 15.43
CA ARG A 350 26.40 -39.68 14.90
C ARG A 350 27.52 -40.35 15.72
N GLU A 351 28.43 -39.57 16.28
CA GLU A 351 29.50 -40.07 17.16
C GLU A 351 28.96 -40.44 18.55
N ALA A 352 28.06 -39.63 19.13
CA ALA A 352 27.36 -39.92 20.37
C ALA A 352 26.48 -41.19 20.28
N ASN A 353 25.71 -41.35 19.19
CA ASN A 353 24.90 -42.55 18.96
C ASN A 353 25.77 -43.82 18.87
N LYS A 354 26.92 -43.76 18.19
CA LYS A 354 27.89 -44.89 18.15
C LYS A 354 28.44 -45.26 19.53
N GLU A 355 28.60 -44.28 20.43
CA GLU A 355 29.01 -44.58 21.80
C GLU A 355 27.84 -45.15 22.63
N ALA A 356 26.63 -44.60 22.49
CA ALA A 356 25.43 -45.16 23.11
C ALA A 356 25.18 -46.63 22.71
N GLU A 357 25.40 -46.99 21.44
CA GLU A 357 25.36 -48.38 20.96
C GLU A 357 26.42 -49.28 21.62
N LYS A 358 27.67 -48.80 21.79
CA LYS A 358 28.71 -49.54 22.53
C LYS A 358 28.30 -49.79 23.98
N GLN A 359 27.80 -48.75 24.67
CA GLN A 359 27.38 -48.87 26.06
C GLN A 359 26.15 -49.78 26.21
N ALA A 360 25.16 -49.68 25.31
CA ALA A 360 24.02 -50.60 25.28
C ALA A 360 24.44 -52.06 25.06
N ASN A 361 25.42 -52.30 24.18
CA ASN A 361 25.97 -53.64 23.98
C ASN A 361 26.80 -54.13 25.18
N ARG A 362 27.48 -53.23 25.90
CA ARG A 362 28.16 -53.57 27.16
C ARG A 362 27.18 -53.92 28.28
N VAL A 363 26.04 -53.22 28.38
CA VAL A 363 24.95 -53.54 29.31
C VAL A 363 24.35 -54.93 29.02
N LYS A 364 24.15 -55.29 27.75
CA LYS A 364 23.70 -56.64 27.35
C LYS A 364 24.67 -57.73 27.86
N GLN A 365 25.98 -57.55 27.63
CA GLN A 365 27.01 -58.49 28.12
C GLN A 365 26.99 -58.64 29.65
N LEU A 366 26.94 -57.53 30.39
CA LEU A 366 26.89 -57.55 31.86
C LEU A 366 25.61 -58.18 32.39
N THR A 367 24.49 -58.02 31.69
CA THR A 367 23.21 -58.67 32.01
C THR A 367 23.29 -60.18 31.80
N GLN A 368 23.95 -60.64 30.74
CA GLN A 368 24.18 -62.06 30.46
C GLN A 368 25.07 -62.71 31.53
N GLU A 369 26.19 -62.07 31.88
CA GLU A 369 27.06 -62.56 32.97
C GLU A 369 26.37 -62.53 34.34
N LYS A 370 25.54 -61.52 34.63
CA LYS A 370 24.70 -61.52 35.84
C LYS A 370 23.77 -62.74 35.89
N GLY A 371 23.11 -63.07 34.78
CA GLY A 371 22.25 -64.26 34.68
C GLY A 371 23.03 -65.56 34.89
N ARG A 372 24.22 -65.68 34.29
CA ARG A 372 25.12 -66.83 34.45
C ARG A 372 25.62 -67.00 35.89
N LEU A 373 25.93 -65.90 36.56
CA LEU A 373 26.34 -65.90 37.97
C LEU A 373 25.18 -66.24 38.91
N GLN A 374 23.97 -65.75 38.63
CA GLN A 374 22.77 -66.12 39.40
C GLN A 374 22.51 -67.63 39.34
N GLN A 375 22.49 -68.22 38.14
CA GLN A 375 22.29 -69.66 37.96
C GLN A 375 23.34 -70.50 38.72
N LEU A 376 24.59 -70.02 38.78
CA LEU A 376 25.67 -70.67 39.53
C LEU A 376 25.48 -70.52 41.05
N TYR A 377 24.99 -69.37 41.53
CA TYR A 377 24.60 -69.17 42.92
C TYR A 377 23.45 -70.10 43.32
N ASP A 378 22.36 -70.14 42.54
CA ASP A 378 21.18 -70.97 42.81
C ASP A 378 21.57 -72.47 42.89
N THR A 379 22.50 -72.90 42.03
CA THR A 379 23.06 -74.26 42.05
C THR A 379 23.85 -74.54 43.33
N LYS A 380 24.62 -73.57 43.83
CA LYS A 380 25.41 -73.70 45.07
C LYS A 380 24.56 -73.60 46.34
N GLU A 381 23.47 -72.82 46.31
CA GLU A 381 22.46 -72.85 47.36
C GLU A 381 21.77 -74.21 47.42
N ALA A 382 21.37 -74.78 46.27
CA ALA A 382 20.79 -76.12 46.20
C ALA A 382 21.74 -77.20 46.77
N GLU A 383 23.03 -77.16 46.41
CA GLU A 383 24.07 -78.03 47.01
C GLU A 383 24.17 -77.84 48.54
N ALA A 384 24.21 -76.60 49.02
CA ALA A 384 24.28 -76.29 50.45
C ALA A 384 23.07 -76.87 51.21
N THR A 385 21.84 -76.68 50.71
CA THR A 385 20.66 -77.29 51.34
C THR A 385 20.71 -78.83 51.33
N ARG A 386 21.36 -79.45 50.34
CA ARG A 386 21.54 -80.92 50.31
C ARG A 386 22.46 -81.36 51.44
N PHE A 387 23.61 -80.71 51.60
CA PHE A 387 24.55 -81.01 52.68
C PHE A 387 23.98 -80.72 54.09
N THR A 388 23.15 -79.69 54.25
CA THR A 388 22.45 -79.45 55.54
C THR A 388 21.55 -80.63 55.93
N ARG A 389 20.74 -81.15 55.00
CA ARG A 389 19.88 -82.33 55.23
C ARG A 389 20.69 -83.61 55.49
N GLU A 390 21.91 -83.70 54.97
CA GLU A 390 22.83 -84.81 55.19
C GLU A 390 23.47 -84.75 56.59
N ILE A 391 23.87 -83.55 57.03
CA ILE A 391 24.33 -83.26 58.39
C ILE A 391 23.22 -83.55 59.43
N GLU A 392 21.96 -83.26 59.11
CA GLU A 392 20.80 -83.57 59.97
C GLU A 392 20.63 -85.08 60.17
N LYS A 393 20.65 -85.88 59.09
CA LYS A 393 20.60 -87.35 59.17
C LYS A 393 21.76 -87.92 59.98
N LEU A 394 22.98 -87.44 59.77
CA LEU A 394 24.15 -87.89 60.53
C LEU A 394 24.04 -87.56 62.03
N LYS A 395 23.39 -86.45 62.41
CA LYS A 395 23.07 -86.16 63.82
C LYS A 395 22.04 -87.15 64.38
N GLU A 396 21.02 -87.52 63.62
CA GLU A 396 20.02 -88.54 64.02
C GLU A 396 20.66 -89.93 64.20
N GLU A 397 21.54 -90.33 63.28
CA GLU A 397 22.32 -91.57 63.38
C GLU A 397 23.23 -91.56 64.62
N VAL A 398 24.01 -90.49 64.84
CA VAL A 398 24.86 -90.33 66.03
C VAL A 398 24.03 -90.39 67.32
N ASN A 399 22.86 -89.74 67.36
CA ASN A 399 21.94 -89.84 68.51
C ASN A 399 21.44 -91.27 68.72
N SER A 400 21.10 -92.00 67.64
CA SER A 400 20.73 -93.42 67.69
C SER A 400 21.86 -94.29 68.26
N HIS A 401 23.11 -94.04 67.85
CA HIS A 401 24.29 -94.71 68.39
C HIS A 401 24.54 -94.38 69.86
N ILE A 402 24.38 -93.11 70.29
CA ILE A 402 24.49 -92.70 71.70
C ILE A 402 23.45 -93.42 72.57
N ILE A 403 22.21 -93.58 72.10
CA ILE A 403 21.16 -94.33 72.80
C ILE A 403 21.55 -95.82 72.94
N LYS A 404 22.02 -96.46 71.85
CA LYS A 404 22.48 -97.86 71.86
C LYS A 404 23.66 -98.08 72.82
N VAL A 405 24.63 -97.17 72.85
CA VAL A 405 25.78 -97.22 73.77
C VAL A 405 25.34 -97.08 75.22
N LYS A 406 24.46 -96.11 75.53
CA LYS A 406 23.89 -95.95 76.89
C LYS A 406 23.13 -97.19 77.35
N TRP A 407 22.36 -97.83 76.47
CA TRP A 407 21.67 -99.09 76.76
C TRP A 407 22.66 -100.22 77.06
N ALA A 408 23.68 -100.42 76.22
CA ALA A 408 24.70 -101.44 76.43
C ALA A 408 25.52 -101.20 77.71
N GLN A 409 25.86 -99.95 78.02
CA GLN A 409 26.57 -99.57 79.25
C GLN A 409 25.72 -99.84 80.50
N ASN A 410 24.43 -99.52 80.49
CA ASN A 410 23.50 -99.85 81.58
C ASN A 410 23.35 -101.37 81.74
N LYS A 411 23.28 -102.13 80.63
CA LYS A 411 23.20 -103.59 80.68
C LYS A 411 24.47 -104.20 81.27
N LEU A 412 25.65 -103.81 80.80
CA LEU A 412 26.94 -104.25 81.36
C LEU A 412 27.07 -103.92 82.85
N LYS A 413 26.60 -102.74 83.29
CA LYS A 413 26.56 -102.38 84.70
C LYS A 413 25.70 -103.37 85.51
N SER A 414 24.49 -103.69 85.03
CA SER A 414 23.62 -104.65 85.73
C SER A 414 24.23 -106.06 85.84
N GLU A 415 24.94 -106.54 84.82
CA GLU A 415 25.68 -107.82 84.88
C GLU A 415 26.87 -107.74 85.86
N THR A 416 27.55 -106.58 85.92
CA THR A 416 28.69 -106.36 86.84
C THR A 416 28.24 -106.34 88.30
N ASP A 417 27.13 -105.65 88.59
CA ASP A 417 26.54 -105.60 89.93
C ASP A 417 26.03 -107.00 90.36
N ALA A 418 25.43 -107.78 89.45
CA ALA A 418 25.04 -109.17 89.70
C ALA A 418 26.25 -110.10 89.95
N HIS A 419 27.34 -109.96 89.17
CA HIS A 419 28.58 -110.72 89.41
C HIS A 419 29.23 -110.33 90.75
N LYS A 420 29.11 -109.08 91.20
CA LYS A 420 29.58 -108.68 92.53
C LYS A 420 28.80 -109.44 93.62
N GLU A 421 27.47 -109.48 93.52
CA GLU A 421 26.64 -110.19 94.48
C GLU A 421 26.96 -111.71 94.54
N THR A 422 27.13 -112.38 93.40
CA THR A 422 27.48 -113.82 93.39
C THR A 422 28.89 -114.07 93.96
N LYS A 423 29.84 -113.17 93.73
CA LYS A 423 31.19 -113.24 94.30
C LYS A 423 31.20 -113.07 95.83
N ASP A 424 30.39 -112.15 96.36
CA ASP A 424 30.29 -111.94 97.80
C ASP A 424 29.57 -113.14 98.48
N ARG A 425 28.49 -113.68 97.88
CA ARG A 425 27.86 -114.94 98.32
C ARG A 425 28.85 -116.14 98.35
N LEU A 426 29.77 -116.22 97.39
CA LEU A 426 30.81 -117.26 97.35
C LEU A 426 31.84 -117.11 98.49
N ARG A 427 32.17 -115.87 98.88
CA ARG A 427 33.02 -115.60 100.05
C ARG A 427 32.36 -116.14 101.32
N ASP A 428 31.07 -115.88 101.52
CA ASP A 428 30.32 -116.33 102.70
C ASP A 428 30.25 -117.86 102.80
N THR A 429 30.06 -118.57 101.67
CA THR A 429 30.10 -120.04 101.67
C THR A 429 31.51 -120.58 101.97
N THR A 430 32.56 -119.92 101.48
CA THR A 430 33.95 -120.27 101.79
C THR A 430 34.27 -120.09 103.28
N SER A 431 33.76 -119.02 103.91
CA SER A 431 33.96 -118.75 105.35
C SER A 431 33.25 -119.76 106.25
N LYS A 432 32.14 -120.35 105.80
CA LYS A 432 31.45 -121.45 106.52
C LYS A 432 32.19 -122.78 106.38
N LEU A 433 32.85 -123.00 105.23
CA LEU A 433 33.69 -124.18 105.00
C LEU A 433 34.96 -124.18 105.85
N THR A 434 35.56 -123.02 106.17
CA THR A 434 36.71 -122.94 107.09
C THR A 434 36.30 -123.23 108.52
N GLN A 435 35.19 -122.67 109.01
CA GLN A 435 34.67 -122.93 110.35
C GLN A 435 34.39 -124.43 110.57
N ALA A 436 33.76 -125.11 109.60
CA ALA A 436 33.51 -126.55 109.66
C ALA A 436 34.80 -127.42 109.65
N LYS A 437 35.92 -126.89 109.14
CA LYS A 437 37.24 -127.56 109.25
C LYS A 437 37.84 -127.39 110.63
N GLU A 438 37.74 -126.20 111.21
CA GLU A 438 38.26 -125.91 112.56
C GLU A 438 37.58 -126.78 113.62
N GLU A 439 36.26 -127.00 113.51
CA GLU A 439 35.50 -127.96 114.32
C GLU A 439 36.01 -129.40 114.16
N ALA A 440 36.34 -129.83 112.93
CA ALA A 440 36.92 -131.15 112.64
C ALA A 440 38.41 -131.28 113.04
N GLU A 441 39.13 -130.18 113.25
CA GLU A 441 40.48 -130.13 113.80
C GLU A 441 40.44 -130.29 115.34
N GLN A 442 39.46 -129.65 115.99
CA GLN A 442 39.28 -129.71 117.45
C GLN A 442 38.87 -131.13 117.93
N ILE A 443 38.06 -131.85 117.16
CA ILE A 443 37.74 -133.27 117.45
C ILE A 443 38.99 -134.15 117.43
N ARG A 444 39.94 -133.89 116.50
CA ARG A 444 41.20 -134.66 116.40
C ARG A 444 42.14 -134.40 117.59
N LYS A 445 42.19 -133.18 118.13
CA LYS A 445 42.96 -132.88 119.37
C LYS A 445 42.52 -133.72 120.57
N ASN A 446 41.21 -133.79 120.84
CA ASN A 446 40.69 -134.54 122.00
C ASN A 446 41.07 -136.04 121.97
N CYS A 447 41.15 -136.64 120.79
CA CYS A 447 41.61 -138.03 120.64
C CYS A 447 43.13 -138.21 120.86
N GLN A 448 43.91 -137.14 120.68
CA GLN A 448 45.37 -137.18 120.70
C GLN A 448 45.95 -136.99 122.12
N GLU A 449 45.25 -136.24 122.98
CA GLU A 449 45.61 -136.06 124.40
C GLU A 449 45.44 -137.37 125.21
N MET A 450 44.43 -138.19 124.89
CA MET A 450 44.15 -139.49 125.52
C MET A 450 45.29 -140.51 125.35
N ILE A 451 46.04 -140.43 124.25
CA ILE A 451 47.15 -141.36 123.95
C ILE A 451 48.44 -140.90 124.64
N LYS A 452 48.62 -139.59 124.81
CA LYS A 452 49.86 -138.98 125.28
C LYS A 452 50.16 -139.28 126.75
N THR A 453 49.13 -139.43 127.58
CA THR A 453 49.24 -139.74 129.03
C THR A 453 49.81 -141.12 129.36
N TYR A 454 50.10 -141.98 128.38
CA TYR A 454 50.56 -143.37 128.60
C TYR A 454 51.98 -143.67 128.08
N GLN A 455 52.68 -142.70 127.48
CA GLN A 455 53.96 -142.96 126.77
C GLN A 455 55.11 -141.98 127.10
N GLU A 456 54.91 -141.01 128.00
CA GLU A 456 55.94 -140.03 128.39
C GLU A 456 56.57 -140.31 129.77
N SER A 457 56.51 -141.56 130.26
CA SER A 457 57.05 -141.97 131.58
C SER A 457 58.52 -142.44 131.56
N GLU A 458 59.03 -142.83 130.39
CA GLU A 458 60.45 -143.11 130.10
C GLU A 458 60.73 -142.53 128.70
N GLU A 459 61.81 -141.83 128.38
CA GLU A 459 63.08 -141.64 129.10
C GLU A 459 63.63 -140.21 128.87
N ILE A 460 63.88 -139.46 129.94
CA ILE A 460 64.51 -138.12 129.88
C ILE A 460 65.98 -138.22 130.29
N LYS A 461 66.92 -137.95 129.36
CA LYS A 461 68.25 -137.29 129.56
C LYS A 461 69.14 -137.38 128.29
N SER A 462 69.16 -136.34 127.45
CA SER A 462 70.32 -136.08 126.56
C SER A 462 70.35 -134.64 126.00
N ASN A 463 69.30 -134.20 125.29
CA ASN A 463 69.46 -133.14 124.26
C ASN A 463 68.92 -131.73 124.64
N GLU A 464 68.70 -131.41 125.92
CA GLU A 464 67.98 -130.18 126.32
C GLU A 464 68.84 -128.91 126.48
N LEU A 465 70.17 -128.98 126.31
CA LEU A 465 71.06 -127.82 126.43
C LEU A 465 71.31 -127.07 125.11
N ASP A 466 71.28 -127.78 123.98
CA ASP A 466 71.81 -127.28 122.70
C ASP A 466 70.79 -126.43 121.87
N ALA A 467 69.53 -126.39 122.32
CA ALA A 467 68.45 -125.62 121.70
C ALA A 467 68.40 -124.16 122.17
N LYS A 468 68.50 -123.92 123.48
CA LYS A 468 68.18 -122.63 124.15
C LYS A 468 69.14 -121.49 123.79
N LEU A 469 70.33 -121.80 123.28
CA LEU A 469 71.32 -120.83 122.81
C LEU A 469 71.09 -120.36 121.35
N ARG A 470 70.20 -121.04 120.60
CA ARG A 470 69.93 -120.75 119.19
C ARG A 470 68.71 -119.84 119.01
N GLU A 471 67.69 -120.07 119.83
CA GLU A 471 66.42 -119.33 119.87
C GLU A 471 66.64 -117.87 120.30
N THR A 472 67.26 -117.66 121.47
CA THR A 472 67.52 -116.33 122.06
C THR A 472 68.35 -115.37 121.19
N LYS A 473 69.06 -115.86 120.17
CA LYS A 473 69.77 -115.04 119.18
C LYS A 473 68.89 -114.60 118.00
N GLY A 474 67.81 -115.34 117.69
CA GLY A 474 66.88 -115.06 116.59
C GLY A 474 65.95 -113.88 116.88
N GLU A 475 65.29 -113.88 118.05
CA GLU A 475 64.37 -112.81 118.47
C GLU A 475 64.98 -111.39 118.39
N LEU A 476 66.26 -111.26 118.79
CA LEU A 476 66.91 -109.95 118.91
C LEU A 476 67.21 -109.32 117.54
N GLU A 477 67.64 -110.12 116.56
CA GLU A 477 67.91 -109.65 115.19
C GLU A 477 66.60 -109.19 114.51
N LYS A 478 65.50 -109.94 114.74
CA LYS A 478 64.18 -109.64 114.19
C LYS A 478 63.62 -108.30 114.66
N GLN A 479 63.67 -108.01 115.96
CA GLN A 479 63.20 -106.72 116.50
C GLN A 479 64.02 -105.52 116.01
N ARG A 480 65.27 -105.73 115.59
CA ARG A 480 66.11 -104.69 114.99
C ARG A 480 65.70 -104.38 113.55
N GLN A 481 65.35 -105.41 112.77
CA GLN A 481 64.86 -105.24 111.40
C GLN A 481 63.49 -104.54 111.39
N GLU A 482 62.52 -105.02 112.20
CA GLU A 482 61.16 -104.47 112.24
C GLU A 482 61.12 -102.96 112.57
N LYS A 483 62.05 -102.47 113.40
CA LYS A 483 62.20 -101.02 113.69
C LYS A 483 62.82 -100.22 112.54
N THR A 484 63.62 -100.86 111.70
CA THR A 484 64.25 -100.23 110.52
C THR A 484 63.19 -100.06 109.43
N ASP A 485 62.47 -101.14 109.11
CA ASP A 485 61.40 -101.16 108.09
C ASP A 485 60.29 -100.11 108.38
N GLN A 486 59.91 -99.94 109.65
CA GLN A 486 58.95 -98.92 110.07
C GLN A 486 59.44 -97.49 109.82
N LEU A 487 60.74 -97.24 110.04
CA LEU A 487 61.34 -95.91 109.88
C LEU A 487 61.44 -95.54 108.38
N GLU A 488 61.81 -96.50 107.53
CA GLU A 488 61.79 -96.35 106.07
C GLU A 488 60.37 -96.09 105.55
N LEU A 489 59.36 -96.82 106.03
CA LEU A 489 57.95 -96.59 105.67
C LEU A 489 57.46 -95.18 106.07
N HIS A 490 57.92 -94.65 107.20
CA HIS A 490 57.61 -93.27 107.60
C HIS A 490 58.31 -92.23 106.71
N GLN A 491 59.57 -92.45 106.33
CA GLN A 491 60.28 -91.56 105.39
C GLN A 491 59.64 -91.56 104.00
N ALA A 492 59.23 -92.72 103.48
CA ALA A 492 58.53 -92.83 102.21
C ALA A 492 57.22 -92.02 102.20
N LYS A 493 56.39 -92.14 103.24
CA LYS A 493 55.12 -91.39 103.36
C LYS A 493 55.30 -89.88 103.51
N ILE A 494 56.38 -89.43 104.15
CA ILE A 494 56.73 -88.00 104.22
C ILE A 494 57.06 -87.49 102.81
N LYS A 495 57.90 -88.23 102.07
CA LYS A 495 58.25 -87.88 100.70
C LYS A 495 57.04 -87.86 99.75
N GLU A 496 56.16 -88.85 99.83
CA GLU A 496 54.89 -88.86 99.06
C GLU A 496 54.02 -87.63 99.35
N LEU A 497 53.92 -87.19 100.61
CA LEU A 497 53.20 -85.98 101.01
C LEU A 497 53.89 -84.69 100.52
N GLU A 498 55.22 -84.67 100.42
CA GLU A 498 55.98 -83.53 99.88
C GLU A 498 55.84 -83.44 98.36
N ASP A 499 55.97 -84.55 97.65
CA ASP A 499 55.73 -84.64 96.20
C ASP A 499 54.27 -84.30 95.83
N LEU A 500 53.29 -84.69 96.64
CA LEU A 500 51.88 -84.33 96.46
C LEU A 500 51.62 -82.83 96.71
N LYS A 501 52.24 -82.23 97.75
CA LYS A 501 52.17 -80.77 97.99
C LYS A 501 52.81 -79.98 96.85
N ARG A 502 53.95 -80.46 96.35
CA ARG A 502 54.70 -79.85 95.24
C ARG A 502 53.87 -79.86 93.95
N THR A 503 53.34 -81.03 93.55
CA THR A 503 52.47 -81.15 92.36
C THR A 503 51.16 -80.38 92.47
N PHE A 504 50.56 -80.29 93.67
CA PHE A 504 49.40 -79.42 93.90
C PHE A 504 49.74 -77.92 93.75
N LYS A 505 50.93 -77.49 94.18
CA LYS A 505 51.40 -76.11 94.03
C LYS A 505 51.73 -75.78 92.56
N GLU A 506 52.42 -76.68 91.87
CA GLU A 506 52.68 -76.60 90.42
C GLU A 506 51.35 -76.42 89.64
N GLY A 507 50.37 -77.29 89.86
CA GLY A 507 49.05 -77.19 89.21
C GLY A 507 48.23 -75.95 89.59
N MET A 508 48.42 -75.38 90.78
CA MET A 508 47.78 -74.11 91.17
C MET A 508 48.38 -72.91 90.44
N ASP A 509 49.69 -72.90 90.21
CA ASP A 509 50.37 -71.82 89.49
C ASP A 509 50.14 -71.92 87.97
N GLU A 510 50.04 -73.14 87.43
CA GLU A 510 49.50 -73.39 86.08
C GLU A 510 48.06 -72.86 85.93
N LEU A 511 47.17 -73.16 86.88
CA LEU A 511 45.79 -72.66 86.86
C LEU A 511 45.75 -71.12 86.94
N HIS A 512 46.63 -70.50 87.73
CA HIS A 512 46.74 -69.04 87.83
C HIS A 512 47.25 -68.39 86.53
N THR A 513 48.27 -68.96 85.89
CA THR A 513 48.80 -68.46 84.61
C THR A 513 47.80 -68.67 83.46
N LEU A 514 47.12 -69.82 83.40
CA LEU A 514 46.03 -70.06 82.44
C LEU A 514 44.88 -69.08 82.63
N ARG A 515 44.45 -68.81 83.88
CA ARG A 515 43.39 -67.83 84.18
C ARG A 515 43.79 -66.41 83.72
N THR A 516 45.04 -66.02 83.95
CA THR A 516 45.57 -64.73 83.49
C THR A 516 45.60 -64.66 81.96
N LYS A 517 46.02 -65.74 81.28
CA LYS A 517 46.02 -65.82 79.81
C LYS A 517 44.61 -65.74 79.22
N VAL A 518 43.63 -66.41 79.82
CA VAL A 518 42.21 -66.30 79.42
C VAL A 518 41.76 -64.85 79.51
N LYS A 519 42.02 -64.15 80.63
CA LYS A 519 41.64 -62.74 80.78
C LYS A 519 42.27 -61.85 79.70
N CYS A 520 43.57 -62.00 79.40
CA CYS A 520 44.21 -61.20 78.35
C CYS A 520 43.55 -61.43 76.97
N LEU A 521 43.20 -62.67 76.65
CA LEU A 521 42.49 -63.01 75.40
C LEU A 521 41.04 -62.48 75.38
N GLU A 522 40.37 -62.39 76.54
CA GLU A 522 39.06 -61.74 76.66
C GLU A 522 39.15 -60.22 76.48
N ASP A 523 40.16 -59.57 77.06
CA ASP A 523 40.44 -58.13 76.88
C ASP A 523 40.79 -57.81 75.40
N GLU A 524 41.55 -58.69 74.71
CA GLU A 524 41.86 -58.58 73.27
C GLU A 524 40.63 -58.82 72.38
N ARG A 525 39.77 -59.79 72.74
CA ARG A 525 38.50 -60.03 72.04
C ARG A 525 37.59 -58.80 72.14
N LEU A 526 37.50 -58.17 73.32
CA LEU A 526 36.65 -57.01 73.54
C LEU A 526 37.15 -55.78 72.74
N ARG A 527 38.47 -55.54 72.68
CA ARG A 527 39.04 -54.46 71.84
C ARG A 527 38.75 -54.67 70.35
N THR A 528 38.91 -55.89 69.85
CA THR A 528 38.61 -56.19 68.44
C THR A 528 37.10 -56.14 68.13
N GLU A 529 36.25 -56.45 69.12
CA GLU A 529 34.80 -56.28 69.05
C GLU A 529 34.38 -54.79 69.00
N ASP A 530 35.01 -53.93 69.81
CA ASP A 530 34.86 -52.46 69.76
C ASP A 530 35.31 -51.85 68.42
N GLU A 531 36.46 -52.30 67.89
CA GLU A 531 36.97 -51.87 66.58
C GLU A 531 36.01 -52.28 65.45
N LEU A 532 35.50 -53.51 65.48
CA LEU A 532 34.47 -53.97 64.54
C LEU A 532 33.17 -53.17 64.66
N SER A 533 32.78 -52.68 65.85
CA SER A 533 31.63 -51.77 65.99
C SER A 533 31.89 -50.44 65.27
N LYS A 534 33.06 -49.81 65.50
CA LYS A 534 33.44 -48.55 64.85
C LYS A 534 33.47 -48.68 63.33
N TYR A 535 34.00 -49.79 62.79
CA TYR A 535 33.96 -50.05 61.34
C TYR A 535 32.52 -50.24 60.82
N ARG A 536 31.64 -50.92 61.57
CA ARG A 536 30.21 -51.05 61.21
C ARG A 536 29.49 -49.69 61.21
N GLU A 537 29.77 -48.82 62.18
CA GLU A 537 29.23 -47.46 62.25
C GLU A 537 29.68 -46.60 61.07
N ILE A 538 30.97 -46.63 60.72
CA ILE A 538 31.51 -45.94 59.54
C ILE A 538 30.84 -46.44 58.25
N ILE A 539 30.73 -47.76 58.08
CA ILE A 539 30.05 -48.37 56.92
C ILE A 539 28.57 -47.98 56.86
N ASN A 540 27.87 -47.92 57.99
CA ASN A 540 26.46 -47.52 58.03
C ASN A 540 26.28 -46.02 57.73
N ARG A 541 27.18 -45.16 58.23
CA ARG A 541 27.22 -43.73 57.85
C ARG A 541 27.46 -43.56 56.36
N GLN A 542 28.47 -44.23 55.80
CA GLN A 542 28.77 -44.20 54.37
C GLN A 542 27.59 -44.70 53.52
N LYS A 543 26.89 -45.77 53.93
CA LYS A 543 25.66 -46.23 53.25
C LYS A 543 24.56 -45.16 53.26
N SER A 544 24.35 -44.48 54.39
CA SER A 544 23.35 -43.39 54.47
C SER A 544 23.74 -42.19 53.59
N GLU A 545 25.04 -41.88 53.50
CA GLU A 545 25.56 -40.79 52.66
C GLU A 545 25.45 -41.12 51.17
N ILE A 546 25.78 -42.36 50.77
CA ILE A 546 25.54 -42.86 49.40
C ILE A 546 24.05 -42.80 49.06
N GLN A 547 23.16 -43.20 49.96
CA GLN A 547 21.71 -43.12 49.73
C GLN A 547 21.24 -41.67 49.55
N ASN A 548 21.71 -40.74 50.39
CA ASN A 548 21.42 -39.31 50.27
C ASN A 548 21.94 -38.70 48.96
N LEU A 549 23.13 -39.13 48.49
CA LEU A 549 23.70 -38.71 47.21
C LEU A 549 22.91 -39.27 46.02
N LEU A 550 22.47 -40.53 46.08
CA LEU A 550 21.59 -41.14 45.07
C LEU A 550 20.22 -40.46 45.01
N GLU A 551 19.68 -40.03 46.15
CA GLU A 551 18.42 -39.27 46.19
C GLU A 551 18.59 -37.84 45.63
N ARG A 552 19.68 -37.15 45.97
CA ARG A 552 20.03 -35.86 45.34
C ARG A 552 20.21 -35.99 43.83
N LEU A 553 20.89 -37.03 43.34
CA LEU A 553 21.06 -37.28 41.92
C LEU A 553 19.71 -37.51 41.20
N LYS A 554 18.79 -38.25 41.83
CA LYS A 554 17.41 -38.40 41.33
C LYS A 554 16.62 -37.08 41.32
N VAL A 555 16.92 -36.13 42.20
CA VAL A 555 16.31 -34.78 42.17
C VAL A 555 16.92 -33.94 41.06
N VAL A 556 18.24 -33.95 40.88
CA VAL A 556 18.92 -33.26 39.76
C VAL A 556 18.40 -33.77 38.42
N GLN A 557 18.35 -35.10 38.22
CA GLN A 557 17.86 -35.68 36.97
C GLN A 557 16.39 -35.33 36.68
N LYS A 558 15.54 -35.21 37.71
CA LYS A 558 14.15 -34.72 37.54
C LYS A 558 14.07 -33.23 37.16
N LEU A 559 15.05 -32.43 37.57
CA LEU A 559 15.15 -31.01 37.19
C LEU A 559 15.72 -30.87 35.77
N GLU A 560 16.68 -31.70 35.37
CA GLU A 560 17.17 -31.81 33.98
C GLU A 560 16.04 -32.27 33.04
N ASP A 561 15.31 -33.32 33.42
CA ASP A 561 14.12 -33.82 32.72
C ASP A 561 13.03 -32.73 32.57
N GLN A 562 12.88 -31.84 33.56
CA GLN A 562 11.90 -30.75 33.49
C GLN A 562 12.42 -29.61 32.62
N HIS A 563 13.68 -29.20 32.80
CA HIS A 563 14.32 -28.15 32.01
C HIS A 563 14.30 -28.46 30.50
N GLN A 564 14.56 -29.72 30.10
CA GLN A 564 14.46 -30.14 28.71
C GLN A 564 13.02 -30.07 28.13
N LYS A 565 11.99 -30.19 28.97
CA LYS A 565 10.59 -29.96 28.55
C LYS A 565 10.30 -28.49 28.43
N ASP A 566 10.71 -27.70 29.43
CA ASP A 566 10.57 -26.25 29.43
C ASP A 566 11.28 -25.62 28.21
N GLU A 567 12.44 -26.14 27.80
CA GLU A 567 13.15 -25.75 26.56
C GLU A 567 12.37 -26.12 25.29
N GLN A 568 11.77 -27.31 25.23
CA GLN A 568 10.94 -27.76 24.09
C GLN A 568 9.66 -26.93 23.97
N ASP A 569 9.00 -26.64 25.09
CA ASP A 569 7.81 -25.79 25.15
C ASP A 569 8.16 -24.36 24.72
N ILE A 570 9.26 -23.78 25.24
CA ILE A 570 9.79 -22.48 24.81
C ILE A 570 10.12 -22.46 23.31
N GLN A 571 10.68 -23.54 22.76
CA GLN A 571 10.98 -23.63 21.33
C GLN A 571 9.69 -23.67 20.49
N SER A 572 8.68 -24.45 20.89
CA SER A 572 7.39 -24.48 20.20
C SER A 572 6.66 -23.13 20.22
N LEU A 573 6.75 -22.40 21.34
CA LEU A 573 6.18 -21.05 21.47
C LEU A 573 6.92 -20.00 20.63
N LYS A 574 8.24 -20.13 20.43
CA LYS A 574 8.98 -19.30 19.47
C LYS A 574 8.51 -19.56 18.04
N GLU A 575 8.37 -20.82 17.66
CA GLU A 575 7.89 -21.22 16.34
C GLU A 575 6.46 -20.71 16.09
N GLU A 576 5.55 -20.80 17.07
CA GLU A 576 4.22 -20.18 16.99
C GLU A 576 4.32 -18.65 16.80
N VAL A 577 5.14 -17.96 17.59
CA VAL A 577 5.36 -16.51 17.47
C VAL A 577 5.96 -16.13 16.10
N GLU A 578 6.83 -16.94 15.50
CA GLU A 578 7.35 -16.73 14.14
C GLU A 578 6.27 -16.93 13.05
N THR A 579 5.39 -17.93 13.21
CA THR A 579 4.24 -18.10 12.31
C THR A 579 3.22 -16.95 12.43
N LEU A 580 2.99 -16.44 13.63
CA LEU A 580 2.13 -15.27 13.85
C LEU A 580 2.76 -13.99 13.28
N ASN A 581 4.07 -13.79 13.43
CA ASN A 581 4.78 -12.63 12.86
C ASN A 581 4.81 -12.64 11.33
N SER A 582 4.97 -13.81 10.69
CA SER A 582 4.86 -13.93 9.23
C SER A 582 3.43 -13.66 8.74
N LEU A 583 2.40 -14.21 9.41
CA LEU A 583 1.00 -13.90 9.13
C LEU A 583 0.67 -12.40 9.29
N ILE A 584 1.18 -11.75 10.35
CA ILE A 584 1.03 -10.29 10.55
C ILE A 584 1.71 -9.52 9.40
N THR A 585 2.89 -9.95 8.95
CA THR A 585 3.62 -9.32 7.83
C THR A 585 2.86 -9.45 6.51
N ASP A 586 2.23 -10.60 6.27
CA ASP A 586 1.41 -10.84 5.08
C ASP A 586 0.12 -10.02 5.10
N LEU A 587 -0.59 -9.98 6.23
CA LEU A 587 -1.77 -9.13 6.42
C LEU A 587 -1.44 -7.63 6.26
N GLN A 588 -0.27 -7.17 6.74
CA GLN A 588 0.19 -5.81 6.49
C GLN A 588 0.42 -5.54 5.00
N ARG A 589 0.97 -6.51 4.25
CA ARG A 589 1.17 -6.40 2.80
C ARG A 589 -0.15 -6.33 2.04
N ASP A 590 -1.15 -7.11 2.44
CA ASP A 590 -2.50 -7.07 1.87
C ASP A 590 -3.22 -5.74 2.17
N ILE A 591 -3.07 -5.20 3.39
CA ILE A 591 -3.60 -3.87 3.75
C ILE A 591 -2.93 -2.77 2.89
N GLN A 592 -1.61 -2.82 2.70
CA GLN A 592 -0.90 -1.89 1.81
C GLN A 592 -1.36 -2.03 0.35
N GLY A 593 -1.48 -3.27 -0.14
CA GLY A 593 -2.00 -3.55 -1.48
C GLY A 593 -3.44 -3.07 -1.68
N SER A 594 -4.27 -3.12 -0.62
CA SER A 594 -5.63 -2.59 -0.67
C SER A 594 -5.67 -1.06 -0.67
N ARG A 595 -4.86 -0.40 0.17
CA ARG A 595 -4.71 1.06 0.15
C ARG A 595 -4.18 1.58 -1.19
N LYS A 596 -3.29 0.83 -1.85
CA LYS A 596 -2.81 1.17 -3.19
C LYS A 596 -3.93 1.08 -4.23
N ARG A 597 -4.68 -0.03 -4.25
CA ARG A 597 -5.87 -0.20 -5.12
C ARG A 597 -6.94 0.86 -4.86
N GLU A 598 -7.15 1.24 -3.61
CA GLU A 598 -8.06 2.31 -3.18
C GLU A 598 -7.58 3.68 -3.69
N SER A 599 -6.29 4.00 -3.57
CA SER A 599 -5.69 5.23 -4.11
C SER A 599 -5.74 5.28 -5.65
N GLU A 600 -5.58 4.15 -6.32
CA GLU A 600 -5.73 4.05 -7.79
C GLU A 600 -7.20 4.29 -8.19
N LEU A 601 -8.16 3.67 -7.50
CA LEU A 601 -9.59 3.90 -7.69
C LEU A 601 -9.98 5.37 -7.44
N LEU A 602 -9.49 5.99 -6.35
CA LEU A 602 -9.67 7.42 -6.08
C LEU A 602 -9.11 8.28 -7.22
N GLY A 603 -7.91 7.99 -7.72
CA GLY A 603 -7.32 8.68 -8.86
C GLY A 603 -8.08 8.48 -10.19
N PHE A 604 -8.78 7.34 -10.37
CA PHE A 604 -9.73 7.17 -11.46
C PHE A 604 -11.00 7.99 -11.24
N THR A 605 -11.57 7.99 -10.03
CA THR A 605 -12.76 8.79 -9.67
C THR A 605 -12.51 10.29 -9.81
N GLU A 606 -11.33 10.78 -9.42
CA GLU A 606 -10.91 12.17 -9.60
C GLU A 606 -10.87 12.54 -11.08
N LYS A 607 -10.17 11.76 -11.91
CA LYS A 607 -10.10 11.99 -13.37
C LYS A 607 -11.46 11.94 -14.04
N LEU A 608 -12.33 11.02 -13.61
CA LEU A 608 -13.68 10.85 -14.17
C LEU A 608 -14.60 11.99 -13.73
N THR A 609 -14.50 12.45 -12.48
CA THR A 609 -15.20 13.64 -11.96
C THR A 609 -14.74 14.91 -12.68
N SER A 610 -13.43 15.11 -12.79
CA SER A 610 -12.82 16.24 -13.49
C SER A 610 -13.25 16.30 -14.95
N LYS A 611 -13.20 15.16 -15.67
CA LYS A 611 -13.67 15.10 -17.06
C LYS A 611 -15.18 15.27 -17.20
N ASN A 612 -15.98 14.83 -16.23
CA ASN A 612 -17.43 15.09 -16.21
C ASN A 612 -17.73 16.59 -15.98
N ALA A 613 -17.01 17.25 -15.08
CA ALA A 613 -17.11 18.69 -14.86
C ALA A 613 -16.67 19.51 -16.10
N GLN A 614 -15.60 19.08 -16.79
CA GLN A 614 -15.20 19.64 -18.07
C GLN A 614 -16.30 19.48 -19.12
N LEU A 615 -16.84 18.26 -19.30
CA LEU A 615 -17.92 18.00 -20.27
C LEU A 615 -19.21 18.75 -19.93
N GLN A 616 -19.53 18.97 -18.65
CA GLN A 616 -20.63 19.84 -18.24
C GLN A 616 -20.35 21.31 -18.58
N SER A 617 -19.12 21.80 -18.38
CA SER A 617 -18.73 23.16 -18.77
C SER A 617 -18.81 23.37 -20.29
N GLU A 618 -18.31 22.40 -21.08
CA GLU A 618 -18.41 22.39 -22.54
C GLU A 618 -19.87 22.31 -23.00
N SER A 619 -20.69 21.44 -22.40
CA SER A 619 -22.12 21.32 -22.69
C SER A 619 -22.89 22.60 -22.36
N ASN A 620 -22.59 23.27 -21.24
CA ASN A 620 -23.21 24.54 -20.87
C ASN A 620 -22.78 25.65 -21.84
N THR A 621 -21.51 25.68 -22.25
CA THR A 621 -20.98 26.63 -23.22
C THR A 621 -21.67 26.44 -24.58
N LEU A 622 -21.77 25.20 -25.06
CA LEU A 622 -22.48 24.85 -26.28
C LEU A 622 -23.98 25.18 -26.19
N GLN A 623 -24.63 24.95 -25.05
CA GLN A 623 -26.03 25.35 -24.83
C GLN A 623 -26.17 26.88 -24.95
N THR A 624 -25.32 27.68 -24.31
CA THR A 624 -25.41 29.15 -24.46
C THR A 624 -25.15 29.63 -25.88
N HIS A 625 -24.31 28.95 -26.66
CA HIS A 625 -24.12 29.24 -28.09
C HIS A 625 -25.34 28.82 -28.93
N LEU A 626 -26.00 27.70 -28.59
CA LEU A 626 -27.25 27.27 -29.20
C LEU A 626 -28.35 28.29 -28.91
N ASP A 627 -28.57 28.65 -27.64
CA ASP A 627 -29.57 29.64 -27.21
C ASP A 627 -29.36 31.00 -27.90
N GLN A 628 -28.12 31.50 -27.97
CA GLN A 628 -27.78 32.71 -28.73
C GLN A 628 -28.11 32.58 -30.22
N SER A 629 -27.90 31.41 -30.81
CA SER A 629 -28.15 31.18 -32.24
C SER A 629 -29.64 31.03 -32.54
N THR A 630 -30.38 30.31 -31.70
CA THR A 630 -31.85 30.22 -31.73
C THR A 630 -32.51 31.58 -31.51
N ASN A 631 -31.95 32.43 -30.63
CA ASN A 631 -32.42 33.80 -30.48
C ASN A 631 -32.18 34.62 -31.75
N ARG A 632 -30.96 34.60 -32.33
CA ARG A 632 -30.67 35.26 -33.62
C ARG A 632 -31.57 34.77 -34.76
N VAL A 633 -31.87 33.47 -34.82
CA VAL A 633 -32.80 32.90 -35.80
C VAL A 633 -34.19 33.49 -35.59
N ARG A 634 -34.72 33.49 -34.37
CA ARG A 634 -36.03 34.10 -34.05
C ARG A 634 -36.08 35.60 -34.35
N ASP A 635 -35.01 36.33 -34.08
CA ASP A 635 -34.90 37.76 -34.38
C ASP A 635 -34.89 38.02 -35.89
N LEU A 636 -34.30 37.11 -36.69
CA LEU A 636 -34.32 37.15 -38.15
C LEU A 636 -35.66 36.70 -38.73
N GLU A 637 -36.30 35.67 -38.18
CA GLU A 637 -37.65 35.23 -38.52
C GLU A 637 -38.66 36.36 -38.29
N SER A 638 -38.60 37.04 -37.14
CA SER A 638 -39.44 38.20 -36.85
C SER A 638 -39.19 39.39 -37.78
N GLN A 639 -37.96 39.56 -38.29
CA GLN A 639 -37.65 40.57 -39.31
C GLN A 639 -38.17 40.17 -40.69
N ILE A 640 -38.08 38.89 -41.06
CA ILE A 640 -38.66 38.36 -42.30
C ILE A 640 -40.17 38.54 -42.28
N GLU A 641 -40.86 38.15 -41.20
CA GLU A 641 -42.30 38.40 -41.03
C GLU A 641 -42.66 39.88 -41.14
N GLU A 642 -41.88 40.79 -40.54
CA GLU A 642 -42.12 42.23 -40.66
C GLU A 642 -41.98 42.72 -42.11
N LYS A 643 -40.97 42.23 -42.85
CA LYS A 643 -40.78 42.59 -44.27
C LYS A 643 -41.82 41.95 -45.17
N GLU A 644 -42.25 40.72 -44.89
CA GLU A 644 -43.35 40.06 -45.61
C GLU A 644 -44.67 40.82 -45.41
N ARG A 645 -45.04 41.14 -44.16
CA ARG A 645 -46.21 41.99 -43.88
C ARG A 645 -46.11 43.33 -44.60
N SER A 646 -44.96 44.02 -44.54
CA SER A 646 -44.74 45.27 -45.26
C SER A 646 -44.80 45.14 -46.79
N ASN A 647 -44.45 43.97 -47.34
CA ASN A 647 -44.50 43.69 -48.77
C ASN A 647 -45.93 43.40 -49.23
N VAL A 648 -46.71 42.65 -48.44
CA VAL A 648 -48.16 42.48 -48.64
C VAL A 648 -48.86 43.85 -48.58
N ASP A 649 -48.56 44.67 -47.59
CA ASP A 649 -49.10 46.04 -47.44
C ASP A 649 -48.80 46.92 -48.66
N LEU A 650 -47.58 46.85 -49.21
CA LEU A 650 -47.18 47.56 -50.42
C LEU A 650 -47.85 47.00 -51.68
N THR A 651 -47.97 45.68 -51.78
CA THR A 651 -48.62 44.99 -52.91
C THR A 651 -50.12 45.29 -52.97
N GLU A 652 -50.82 45.29 -51.82
CA GLU A 652 -52.21 45.72 -51.73
C GLU A 652 -52.40 47.18 -52.14
N ARG A 653 -51.49 48.08 -51.73
CA ARG A 653 -51.55 49.51 -52.11
C ARG A 653 -51.30 49.69 -53.61
N LEU A 654 -50.34 48.97 -54.17
CA LEU A 654 -50.08 48.95 -55.61
C LEU A 654 -51.28 48.44 -56.39
N GLN A 655 -51.88 47.31 -55.98
CA GLN A 655 -53.05 46.75 -56.63
C GLN A 655 -54.28 47.68 -56.57
N LYS A 656 -54.45 48.43 -55.47
CA LYS A 656 -55.52 49.44 -55.32
C LYS A 656 -55.28 50.65 -56.23
N GLU A 657 -54.04 51.14 -56.35
CA GLU A 657 -53.69 52.18 -57.34
C GLU A 657 -53.90 51.66 -58.77
N GLU A 658 -53.45 50.44 -59.10
CA GLU A 658 -53.68 49.82 -60.42
C GLU A 658 -55.17 49.68 -60.76
N GLN A 659 -56.02 49.33 -59.79
CA GLN A 659 -57.48 49.31 -59.96
C GLN A 659 -58.03 50.71 -60.23
N LEU A 660 -57.66 51.72 -59.42
CA LEU A 660 -58.08 53.11 -59.64
C LEU A 660 -57.61 53.65 -61.01
N ARG A 661 -56.42 53.27 -61.48
CA ARG A 661 -55.93 53.60 -62.83
C ARG A 661 -56.69 52.87 -63.94
N GLN A 662 -57.09 51.62 -63.73
CA GLN A 662 -57.94 50.90 -64.68
C GLN A 662 -59.34 51.52 -64.75
N GLU A 663 -59.90 51.99 -63.63
CA GLU A 663 -61.17 52.73 -63.58
C GLU A 663 -61.07 54.12 -64.23
N GLU A 664 -59.99 54.88 -63.96
CA GLU A 664 -59.67 56.16 -64.62
C GLU A 664 -59.55 55.97 -66.14
N VAL A 665 -58.77 55.00 -66.59
CA VAL A 665 -58.64 54.68 -68.02
C VAL A 665 -59.96 54.21 -68.63
N HIS A 666 -60.77 53.41 -67.92
CA HIS A 666 -62.05 52.94 -68.43
C HIS A 666 -63.09 54.07 -68.54
N THR A 667 -63.15 54.98 -67.56
CA THR A 667 -64.05 56.16 -67.62
C THR A 667 -63.65 57.10 -68.75
N LEU A 668 -62.35 57.41 -68.92
CA LEU A 668 -61.84 58.18 -70.05
C LEU A 668 -62.06 57.50 -71.41
N GLN A 669 -61.93 56.17 -71.49
CA GLN A 669 -62.23 55.38 -72.69
C GLN A 669 -63.73 55.46 -73.04
N ASN A 670 -64.61 55.41 -72.04
CA ASN A 670 -66.06 55.53 -72.22
C ASN A 670 -66.46 56.95 -72.66
N GLU A 671 -65.93 58.00 -72.00
CA GLU A 671 -66.14 59.40 -72.38
C GLU A 671 -65.67 59.66 -73.82
N ARG A 672 -64.44 59.24 -74.16
CA ARG A 672 -63.92 59.29 -75.53
C ARG A 672 -64.84 58.58 -76.53
N SER A 673 -65.41 57.42 -76.16
CA SER A 673 -66.35 56.71 -77.03
C SER A 673 -67.68 57.47 -77.20
N SER A 674 -68.12 58.20 -76.18
CA SER A 674 -69.33 59.04 -76.23
C SER A 674 -69.10 60.25 -77.14
N LEU A 675 -68.02 60.99 -76.93
CA LEU A 675 -67.61 62.12 -77.78
C LEU A 675 -67.37 61.68 -79.24
N GLN A 676 -66.87 60.45 -79.46
CA GLN A 676 -66.70 59.90 -80.81
C GLN A 676 -68.04 59.53 -81.47
N LYS A 677 -69.05 59.08 -80.72
CA LYS A 677 -70.42 58.88 -81.23
C LYS A 677 -71.07 60.22 -81.56
N GLU A 678 -71.04 61.18 -80.65
CA GLU A 678 -71.57 62.53 -80.86
C GLU A 678 -70.92 63.21 -82.08
N THR A 679 -69.60 63.09 -82.22
CA THR A 679 -68.87 63.55 -83.41
C THR A 679 -69.33 62.85 -84.69
N ALA A 680 -69.65 61.55 -84.64
CA ALA A 680 -70.18 60.80 -85.77
C ALA A 680 -71.62 61.22 -86.12
N GLU A 681 -72.48 61.44 -85.12
CA GLU A 681 -73.86 61.90 -85.27
C GLU A 681 -73.94 63.34 -85.84
N LEU A 682 -73.10 64.24 -85.32
CA LEU A 682 -72.92 65.59 -85.89
C LEU A 682 -72.40 65.51 -87.33
N LYS A 683 -71.49 64.58 -87.64
CA LYS A 683 -70.98 64.38 -89.00
C LYS A 683 -72.06 63.84 -89.94
N THR A 684 -72.86 62.85 -89.54
CA THR A 684 -74.00 62.39 -90.35
C THR A 684 -75.01 63.51 -90.54
N ARG A 685 -75.28 64.33 -89.51
CA ARG A 685 -76.18 65.48 -89.63
C ARG A 685 -75.65 66.56 -90.58
N ILE A 686 -74.33 66.73 -90.67
CA ILE A 686 -73.68 67.60 -91.66
C ILE A 686 -73.84 67.04 -93.08
N GLU A 687 -73.71 65.72 -93.31
CA GLU A 687 -73.96 65.13 -94.62
C GLU A 687 -75.45 65.17 -95.01
N GLU A 688 -76.38 64.91 -94.08
CA GLU A 688 -77.82 65.11 -94.29
C GLU A 688 -78.15 66.54 -94.74
N LEU A 689 -77.60 67.55 -94.04
CA LEU A 689 -77.82 68.96 -94.38
C LEU A 689 -77.17 69.36 -95.73
N LYS A 690 -76.09 68.68 -96.15
CA LYS A 690 -75.52 68.85 -97.50
C LYS A 690 -76.42 68.22 -98.57
N ASP A 691 -76.98 67.04 -98.32
CA ASP A 691 -77.90 66.38 -99.26
C ASP A 691 -79.24 67.12 -99.35
N ASP A 692 -79.76 67.66 -98.24
CA ASP A 692 -80.87 68.63 -98.24
C ASP A 692 -80.53 69.87 -99.08
N LEU A 693 -79.32 70.44 -98.95
CA LEU A 693 -78.89 71.58 -99.76
C LEU A 693 -78.78 71.20 -101.26
N VAL A 694 -78.29 70.00 -101.59
CA VAL A 694 -78.19 69.50 -102.97
C VAL A 694 -79.56 69.22 -103.57
N THR A 695 -80.48 68.60 -102.83
CA THR A 695 -81.85 68.37 -103.29
C THR A 695 -82.63 69.66 -103.44
N GLN A 696 -82.47 70.64 -102.54
CA GLN A 696 -83.04 71.99 -102.70
C GLN A 696 -82.48 72.70 -103.94
N LYS A 697 -81.16 72.66 -104.19
CA LYS A 697 -80.56 73.20 -105.42
C LYS A 697 -81.10 72.51 -106.68
N ARG A 698 -81.28 71.18 -106.66
CA ARG A 698 -81.93 70.43 -107.75
C ARG A 698 -83.39 70.86 -107.95
N LYS A 699 -84.16 71.03 -106.87
CA LYS A 699 -85.57 71.46 -106.89
C LYS A 699 -85.74 72.88 -107.42
N GLN A 700 -84.92 73.83 -106.97
CA GLN A 700 -84.88 75.19 -107.51
C GLN A 700 -84.53 75.18 -109.01
N THR A 701 -83.54 74.39 -109.42
CA THR A 701 -83.16 74.22 -110.83
C THR A 701 -84.30 73.62 -111.68
N ALA A 702 -85.07 72.68 -111.12
CA ALA A 702 -86.25 72.11 -111.79
C ALA A 702 -87.37 73.15 -111.94
N ASN A 703 -87.70 73.89 -110.86
CA ASN A 703 -88.72 74.95 -110.89
C ASN A 703 -88.39 76.04 -111.93
N ILE A 704 -87.12 76.46 -112.02
CA ILE A 704 -86.67 77.44 -113.03
C ILE A 704 -86.89 76.91 -114.45
N LYS A 705 -86.55 75.64 -114.71
CA LYS A 705 -86.77 75.00 -116.02
C LYS A 705 -88.26 74.90 -116.38
N ASP A 706 -89.13 74.67 -115.41
CA ASP A 706 -90.56 74.56 -115.64
C ASP A 706 -91.22 75.94 -115.88
N LEU A 707 -90.91 76.95 -115.05
CA LEU A 707 -91.33 78.35 -115.28
C LEU A 707 -90.91 78.85 -116.68
N THR A 708 -89.71 78.47 -117.12
CA THR A 708 -89.21 78.79 -118.48
C THR A 708 -90.06 78.12 -119.58
N LYS A 709 -90.52 76.87 -119.38
CA LYS A 709 -91.45 76.20 -120.30
C LYS A 709 -92.82 76.86 -120.32
N GLN A 710 -93.38 77.19 -119.15
CA GLN A 710 -94.72 77.77 -119.03
C GLN A 710 -94.81 79.12 -119.76
N LEU A 711 -93.82 80.01 -119.57
CA LEU A 711 -93.74 81.29 -120.29
C LEU A 711 -93.65 81.13 -121.81
N LEU A 712 -92.95 80.11 -122.31
CA LEU A 712 -92.83 79.87 -123.75
C LEU A 712 -94.13 79.33 -124.36
N GLN A 713 -94.88 78.50 -123.61
CA GLN A 713 -96.18 77.98 -124.06
C GLN A 713 -97.29 79.04 -124.03
N ALA A 714 -97.28 79.95 -123.06
CA ALA A 714 -98.27 81.03 -122.95
C ALA A 714 -98.32 81.94 -124.21
N ARG A 715 -97.19 82.14 -124.90
CA ARG A 715 -97.13 82.91 -126.16
C ARG A 715 -97.67 82.19 -127.40
N LYS A 716 -97.97 80.89 -127.33
CA LYS A 716 -98.39 80.06 -128.50
C LYS A 716 -99.77 79.43 -128.37
N LYS A 717 -100.57 79.84 -127.39
CA LYS A 717 -101.96 79.40 -127.16
C LYS A 717 -102.91 80.60 -126.96
N LEU A 718 -102.89 81.53 -127.91
CA LEU A 718 -103.83 82.65 -127.98
C LEU A 718 -104.56 82.65 -129.34
N ASP A 719 -103.87 82.24 -130.41
CA ASP A 719 -104.54 81.78 -131.64
C ASP A 719 -105.24 80.44 -131.42
N GLN A 720 -106.54 80.55 -131.15
CA GLN A 720 -107.61 79.58 -131.41
C GLN A 720 -107.73 78.34 -130.50
N MET A 721 -108.96 78.23 -129.99
CA MET A 721 -109.71 77.07 -129.46
C MET A 721 -109.45 75.74 -130.23
N GLU A 722 -109.65 74.54 -129.67
CA GLU A 722 -110.35 74.15 -128.43
C GLU A 722 -109.97 72.72 -127.98
N ASN A 723 -110.11 72.40 -126.68
CA ASN A 723 -110.14 71.03 -126.08
C ASN A 723 -108.86 70.14 -126.26
N GLY A 724 -108.44 69.20 -125.40
CA GLY A 724 -108.85 68.68 -124.07
C GLY A 724 -107.86 67.54 -123.65
N ASN A 725 -107.96 66.74 -122.57
CA ASN A 725 -108.68 66.84 -121.29
C ASN A 725 -108.28 65.63 -120.36
N TYR A 726 -107.33 65.80 -119.41
CA TYR A 726 -106.95 64.84 -118.31
C TYR A 726 -106.42 63.42 -118.72
N ASP A 727 -105.91 62.52 -117.86
CA ASP A 727 -105.03 62.55 -116.65
C ASP A 727 -104.61 61.08 -116.28
N LYS A 728 -103.60 60.81 -115.42
CA LYS A 728 -103.32 59.45 -114.89
C LYS A 728 -102.51 59.34 -113.57
N GLU A 729 -102.82 58.27 -112.82
CA GLU A 729 -102.29 57.73 -111.53
C GLU A 729 -100.75 57.49 -111.47
N ALA A 730 -100.04 57.22 -110.35
CA ALA A 730 -100.31 56.17 -109.33
C ALA A 730 -99.28 56.11 -108.15
N SER A 731 -99.75 55.68 -106.96
CA SER A 731 -99.10 54.80 -105.93
C SER A 731 -97.70 55.18 -105.33
N SER A 732 -97.13 54.56 -104.28
CA SER A 732 -97.49 53.46 -103.35
C SER A 732 -96.72 53.61 -102.01
N MET A 733 -97.22 53.12 -100.86
CA MET A 733 -96.39 52.94 -99.64
C MET A 733 -97.04 52.08 -98.52
N GLY A 734 -96.19 51.44 -97.69
CA GLY A 734 -96.46 51.26 -96.24
C GLY A 734 -96.41 49.84 -95.65
N SER A 735 -95.67 49.68 -94.53
CA SER A 735 -95.95 48.75 -93.40
C SER A 735 -94.97 48.98 -92.23
N ARG A 736 -95.34 48.58 -91.00
CA ARG A 736 -94.57 48.75 -89.74
C ARG A 736 -94.92 47.65 -88.71
N SER A 737 -94.12 47.57 -87.63
CA SER A 737 -94.45 47.14 -86.26
C SER A 737 -93.67 45.91 -85.72
N SER A 738 -93.70 45.73 -84.39
CA SER A 738 -92.69 44.99 -83.60
C SER A 738 -93.28 44.37 -82.32
N SER A 739 -92.65 43.33 -81.77
CA SER A 739 -92.82 42.93 -80.35
C SER A 739 -91.73 41.99 -79.80
N SER A 740 -91.19 42.35 -78.63
CA SER A 740 -90.82 41.51 -77.46
C SER A 740 -90.14 40.13 -77.61
N GLY A 741 -89.06 39.92 -76.83
CA GLY A 741 -88.53 38.58 -76.50
C GLY A 741 -87.41 38.62 -75.44
N SER A 742 -87.46 37.73 -74.45
CA SER A 742 -86.43 37.56 -73.39
C SER A 742 -86.48 36.13 -72.86
N LEU A 743 -85.34 35.41 -72.78
CA LEU A 743 -85.16 34.16 -72.03
C LEU A 743 -83.69 33.66 -72.04
N ASN A 744 -83.38 32.81 -71.04
CA ASN A 744 -82.22 31.90 -70.89
C ASN A 744 -80.83 32.50 -70.54
N ALA A 745 -79.97 31.81 -69.76
CA ALA A 745 -80.05 30.46 -69.16
C ALA A 745 -79.59 30.43 -67.67
N ARG A 746 -79.81 29.32 -66.96
CA ARG A 746 -79.45 29.11 -65.54
C ARG A 746 -78.34 28.06 -65.38
N SER A 747 -77.39 28.28 -64.46
CA SER A 747 -76.61 27.19 -63.87
C SER A 747 -76.13 27.50 -62.43
N SER A 748 -76.82 26.88 -61.47
CA SER A 748 -76.34 26.38 -60.16
C SER A 748 -75.71 27.29 -59.09
N ASN A 749 -75.99 26.92 -57.82
CA ASN A 749 -75.26 27.24 -56.58
C ASN A 749 -75.59 28.56 -55.83
N GLU A 750 -76.83 28.69 -55.37
CA GLU A 750 -77.14 28.92 -53.94
C GLU A 750 -77.08 27.52 -53.24
N ASP A 751 -76.85 27.27 -51.94
CA ASP A 751 -76.65 28.08 -50.72
C ASP A 751 -76.08 27.12 -49.60
N ARG A 752 -75.71 27.43 -48.34
CA ARG A 752 -75.59 28.66 -47.52
C ARG A 752 -74.52 28.43 -46.40
N SER A 753 -74.08 29.50 -45.75
CA SER A 753 -73.48 29.53 -44.38
C SER A 753 -74.59 29.42 -43.28
N PRO A 754 -74.36 29.52 -41.93
CA PRO A 754 -73.14 29.91 -41.20
C PRO A 754 -72.79 29.05 -39.94
N GLU A 755 -71.70 29.44 -39.25
CA GLU A 755 -71.45 29.42 -37.78
C GLU A 755 -71.76 28.17 -36.91
N ASN A 756 -71.05 27.85 -35.82
CA ASN A 756 -69.76 28.28 -35.25
C ASN A 756 -69.46 27.37 -34.03
N SER A 757 -68.32 26.67 -33.99
CA SER A 757 -67.61 26.30 -32.74
C SER A 757 -66.41 25.37 -32.97
N GLY A 758 -65.28 25.67 -32.31
CA GLY A 758 -64.47 24.65 -31.62
C GLY A 758 -63.29 23.98 -32.34
N SER A 759 -62.12 24.13 -31.74
CA SER A 759 -60.97 23.19 -31.78
C SER A 759 -60.27 22.92 -33.13
N SER A 760 -59.38 23.84 -33.48
CA SER A 760 -58.03 23.61 -34.06
C SER A 760 -57.73 22.20 -34.60
N ALA A 761 -57.66 22.08 -35.93
CA ALA A 761 -56.99 20.98 -36.60
C ALA A 761 -55.63 21.46 -37.15
N VAL A 762 -54.54 20.98 -36.56
CA VAL A 762 -53.18 21.11 -37.12
C VAL A 762 -52.64 19.70 -37.33
N VAL A 763 -52.23 19.40 -38.57
CA VAL A 763 -51.60 18.13 -38.92
C VAL A 763 -50.11 18.22 -38.56
N ASP A 764 -49.73 17.61 -37.44
CA ASP A 764 -48.33 17.53 -37.03
C ASP A 764 -47.69 16.21 -37.50
N SER A 765 -46.82 16.30 -38.51
CA SER A 765 -46.20 15.18 -39.19
C SER A 765 -44.94 14.70 -38.46
N PHE A 766 -45.10 14.22 -37.23
CA PHE A 766 -43.99 13.74 -36.39
C PHE A 766 -43.14 12.64 -37.06
N PRO A 767 -41.80 12.64 -36.90
CA PRO A 767 -40.93 11.66 -37.53
C PRO A 767 -41.23 10.20 -37.14
N GLN A 768 -41.28 9.34 -38.15
CA GLN A 768 -41.53 7.90 -38.00
C GLN A 768 -40.36 7.19 -37.29
N VAL A 769 -40.47 7.01 -35.98
CA VAL A 769 -39.54 6.16 -35.21
C VAL A 769 -39.57 4.72 -35.76
N ASP A 770 -38.40 4.16 -36.04
CA ASP A 770 -38.31 2.83 -36.63
C ASP A 770 -38.81 1.75 -35.67
N LYS A 771 -39.91 1.12 -36.06
CA LYS A 771 -40.56 0.02 -35.34
C LYS A 771 -39.66 -1.20 -35.23
N ALA A 772 -38.75 -1.43 -36.19
CA ALA A 772 -37.80 -2.53 -36.13
C ALA A 772 -36.79 -2.34 -34.99
N MET A 773 -36.14 -1.17 -34.88
CA MET A 773 -35.24 -0.87 -33.75
C MET A 773 -35.92 -0.97 -32.39
N LEU A 774 -37.18 -0.53 -32.26
CA LEU A 774 -37.92 -0.62 -31.00
C LEU A 774 -38.20 -2.08 -30.61
N ILE A 775 -38.65 -2.91 -31.54
CA ILE A 775 -38.84 -4.35 -31.33
C ILE A 775 -37.52 -5.03 -30.98
N GLU A 776 -36.44 -4.71 -31.69
CA GLU A 776 -35.12 -5.32 -31.46
C GLU A 776 -34.54 -4.91 -30.09
N ARG A 777 -34.78 -3.66 -29.64
CA ARG A 777 -34.46 -3.20 -28.28
C ARG A 777 -35.30 -3.91 -27.22
N ILE A 778 -36.60 -4.12 -27.45
CA ILE A 778 -37.47 -4.89 -26.55
C ILE A 778 -36.99 -6.34 -26.44
N VAL A 779 -36.67 -7.01 -27.55
CA VAL A 779 -36.15 -8.38 -27.56
C VAL A 779 -34.78 -8.47 -26.86
N ARG A 780 -33.89 -7.49 -27.04
CA ARG A 780 -32.62 -7.41 -26.30
C ARG A 780 -32.85 -7.24 -24.79
N LEU A 781 -33.81 -6.40 -24.38
CA LEU A 781 -34.18 -6.24 -22.97
C LEU A 781 -34.83 -7.50 -22.37
N GLN A 782 -35.73 -8.16 -23.10
CA GLN A 782 -36.35 -9.42 -22.69
C GLN A 782 -35.31 -10.54 -22.53
N LYS A 783 -34.36 -10.69 -23.47
CA LYS A 783 -33.26 -11.65 -23.33
C LYS A 783 -32.31 -11.32 -22.16
N ALA A 784 -32.09 -10.04 -21.88
CA ALA A 784 -31.32 -9.61 -20.70
C ALA A 784 -32.09 -9.83 -19.38
N HIS A 785 -33.43 -9.74 -19.40
CA HIS A 785 -34.27 -10.04 -18.24
C HIS A 785 -34.35 -11.54 -17.97
N ALA A 786 -34.54 -12.38 -19.00
CA ALA A 786 -34.56 -13.83 -18.89
C ALA A 786 -33.26 -14.36 -18.23
N ARG A 787 -32.10 -13.96 -18.73
CA ARG A 787 -30.78 -14.30 -18.15
C ARG A 787 -30.59 -13.84 -16.70
N LYS A 788 -31.26 -12.75 -16.29
CA LYS A 788 -31.28 -12.31 -14.88
C LYS A 788 -32.21 -13.18 -14.04
N ASN A 789 -33.37 -13.57 -14.56
CA ASN A 789 -34.30 -14.49 -13.90
C ASN A 789 -33.65 -15.88 -13.69
N GLU A 790 -33.10 -16.47 -14.74
CA GLU A 790 -32.32 -17.73 -14.70
C GLU A 790 -31.21 -17.67 -13.63
N LYS A 791 -30.53 -16.52 -13.50
CA LYS A 791 -29.48 -16.34 -12.50
C LYS A 791 -30.01 -16.16 -11.08
N ILE A 792 -31.17 -15.53 -10.90
CA ILE A 792 -31.87 -15.42 -9.61
C ILE A 792 -32.36 -16.80 -9.17
N GLU A 793 -33.07 -17.53 -10.04
CA GLU A 793 -33.57 -18.89 -9.78
C GLU A 793 -32.42 -19.84 -9.37
N PHE A 794 -31.30 -19.84 -10.10
CA PHE A 794 -30.10 -20.58 -9.74
C PHE A 794 -29.54 -20.20 -8.35
N MET A 795 -29.54 -18.91 -8.00
CA MET A 795 -29.06 -18.46 -6.69
C MET A 795 -30.03 -18.81 -5.57
N GLU A 796 -31.34 -18.74 -5.82
CA GLU A 796 -32.37 -19.17 -4.87
C GLU A 796 -32.28 -20.67 -4.57
N ASP A 797 -32.10 -21.52 -5.57
CA ASP A 797 -31.97 -22.97 -5.37
C ASP A 797 -30.67 -23.34 -4.63
N HIS A 798 -29.56 -22.67 -4.93
CA HIS A 798 -28.32 -22.84 -4.15
C HIS A 798 -28.50 -22.37 -2.69
N ILE A 799 -29.23 -21.29 -2.44
CA ILE A 799 -29.57 -20.83 -1.09
C ILE A 799 -30.49 -21.84 -0.38
N LYS A 800 -31.50 -22.39 -1.04
CA LYS A 800 -32.37 -23.46 -0.51
C LYS A 800 -31.53 -24.68 -0.09
N GLN A 801 -30.61 -25.13 -0.95
CA GLN A 801 -29.71 -26.26 -0.67
C GLN A 801 -28.78 -25.99 0.52
N LEU A 802 -28.19 -24.78 0.61
CA LEU A 802 -27.36 -24.36 1.75
C LEU A 802 -28.14 -24.32 3.07
N VAL A 803 -29.38 -23.81 3.06
CA VAL A 803 -30.26 -23.80 4.24
C VAL A 803 -30.62 -25.22 4.67
N GLU A 804 -30.89 -26.11 3.72
CA GLU A 804 -31.24 -27.50 4.00
C GLU A 804 -30.04 -28.28 4.58
N GLU A 805 -28.83 -28.06 4.08
CA GLU A 805 -27.59 -28.60 4.65
C GLU A 805 -27.31 -28.07 6.06
N ILE A 806 -27.56 -26.79 6.33
CA ILE A 806 -27.46 -26.22 7.67
C ILE A 806 -28.45 -26.90 8.61
N ARG A 807 -29.72 -27.06 8.21
CA ARG A 807 -30.75 -27.75 9.02
C ARG A 807 -30.37 -29.19 9.34
N LYS A 808 -29.88 -29.97 8.36
CA LYS A 808 -29.39 -31.34 8.59
C LYS A 808 -28.26 -31.34 9.62
N LYS A 809 -27.26 -30.48 9.46
CA LYS A 809 -26.09 -30.41 10.35
C LYS A 809 -26.47 -29.96 11.77
N THR A 810 -27.38 -28.99 11.92
CA THR A 810 -27.96 -28.62 13.23
C THR A 810 -28.71 -29.79 13.87
N LYS A 811 -29.53 -30.54 13.11
CA LYS A 811 -30.27 -31.70 13.62
C LYS A 811 -29.35 -32.85 14.04
N ILE A 812 -28.24 -33.06 13.32
CA ILE A 812 -27.19 -34.01 13.69
C ILE A 812 -26.54 -33.59 15.00
N ILE A 813 -26.08 -32.33 15.13
CA ILE A 813 -25.48 -31.80 16.36
C ILE A 813 -26.42 -31.93 17.56
N GLN A 814 -27.69 -31.57 17.41
CA GLN A 814 -28.71 -31.75 18.45
C GLN A 814 -28.90 -33.24 18.82
N SER A 815 -28.84 -34.16 17.85
CA SER A 815 -28.92 -35.60 18.12
C SER A 815 -27.65 -36.21 18.73
N TYR A 816 -26.49 -35.52 18.71
CA TYR A 816 -25.31 -35.91 19.49
C TYR A 816 -25.41 -35.37 20.92
N VAL A 817 -25.66 -34.06 21.06
CA VAL A 817 -25.78 -33.38 22.36
C VAL A 817 -26.90 -33.96 23.25
N LEU A 818 -27.97 -34.51 22.66
CA LEU A 818 -29.06 -35.17 23.39
C LEU A 818 -28.87 -36.69 23.57
N ARG A 819 -27.75 -37.27 23.11
CA ARG A 819 -27.47 -38.71 23.19
C ARG A 819 -26.28 -39.04 24.09
N GLU A 820 -25.36 -38.11 24.28
CA GLU A 820 -24.24 -38.26 25.22
C GLU A 820 -24.64 -37.78 26.62
N GLU A 821 -24.55 -38.68 27.59
CA GLU A 821 -24.71 -38.32 29.00
C GLU A 821 -23.50 -37.52 29.50
N SER A 822 -23.72 -36.58 30.41
CA SER A 822 -22.69 -35.66 30.90
C SER A 822 -21.60 -36.38 31.71
N GLY A 823 -20.55 -36.83 31.01
CA GLY A 823 -19.46 -37.65 31.52
C GLY A 823 -18.98 -38.74 30.55
N ALA A 824 -19.72 -39.01 29.47
CA ALA A 824 -19.33 -40.00 28.46
C ALA A 824 -18.10 -39.57 27.64
N LEU A 825 -17.97 -38.27 27.34
CA LEU A 825 -16.74 -37.69 26.82
C LEU A 825 -15.81 -37.32 27.98
N SER A 826 -14.66 -37.99 28.06
CA SER A 826 -13.50 -37.43 28.76
C SER A 826 -13.16 -36.09 28.12
N SER A 827 -12.94 -35.06 28.92
CA SER A 827 -12.48 -33.77 28.40
C SER A 827 -11.13 -33.96 27.69
N GLU A 828 -10.88 -33.24 26.60
CA GLU A 828 -9.58 -33.28 25.91
C GLU A 828 -8.42 -32.95 26.87
N ALA A 829 -8.64 -32.06 27.85
CA ALA A 829 -7.69 -31.78 28.93
C ALA A 829 -7.54 -32.94 29.93
N SER A 830 -8.55 -33.77 30.12
CA SER A 830 -8.50 -34.99 30.96
C SER A 830 -7.73 -36.11 30.27
N ASP A 831 -8.01 -36.36 28.97
CA ASP A 831 -7.28 -37.36 28.20
C ASP A 831 -5.83 -36.92 27.91
N PHE A 832 -5.57 -35.63 27.69
CA PHE A 832 -4.22 -35.09 27.63
C PHE A 832 -3.49 -35.30 28.97
N ASN A 833 -4.11 -34.98 30.11
CA ASN A 833 -3.50 -35.25 31.43
C ASN A 833 -3.27 -36.74 31.67
N LYS A 834 -4.18 -37.63 31.26
CA LYS A 834 -4.04 -39.08 31.38
C LYS A 834 -2.91 -39.63 30.50
N ALA A 835 -2.77 -39.11 29.27
CA ALA A 835 -1.66 -39.41 28.38
C ALA A 835 -0.33 -38.82 28.87
N HIS A 836 -0.35 -37.68 29.54
CA HIS A 836 0.83 -37.05 30.13
C HIS A 836 1.28 -37.79 31.41
N LEU A 837 0.33 -38.25 32.23
CA LEU A 837 0.57 -39.11 33.41
C LEU A 837 1.13 -40.48 33.02
N SER A 838 0.61 -41.11 31.96
CA SER A 838 1.17 -42.38 31.47
C SER A 838 2.58 -42.22 30.88
N ARG A 839 2.85 -41.11 30.17
CA ARG A 839 4.19 -40.77 29.65
C ARG A 839 5.21 -40.37 30.72
N ARG A 840 4.78 -39.86 31.88
CA ARG A 840 5.70 -39.39 32.96
C ARG A 840 6.35 -40.52 33.76
N GLY A 841 5.86 -41.76 33.62
CA GLY A 841 6.45 -42.96 34.21
C GLY A 841 6.21 -43.14 35.71
N GLY A 842 6.66 -44.28 36.24
CA GLY A 842 6.62 -44.63 37.67
C GLY A 842 5.28 -45.20 38.17
N ILE A 843 5.17 -45.30 39.50
CA ILE A 843 4.02 -45.81 40.27
C ILE A 843 2.66 -45.28 39.76
N MET A 844 2.49 -43.97 39.54
CA MET A 844 1.22 -43.39 39.10
C MET A 844 0.88 -43.75 37.64
N ALA A 845 1.87 -43.77 36.74
CA ALA A 845 1.68 -44.24 35.37
C ALA A 845 1.23 -45.71 35.35
N SER A 846 1.78 -46.53 36.25
CA SER A 846 1.47 -47.95 36.41
C SER A 846 0.13 -48.24 37.12
N LEU A 847 -0.58 -47.21 37.60
CA LEU A 847 -1.94 -47.31 38.13
C LEU A 847 -3.01 -46.90 37.10
N TYR A 848 -2.70 -45.94 36.22
CA TYR A 848 -3.60 -45.51 35.14
C TYR A 848 -3.40 -46.26 33.81
N THR A 849 -2.37 -47.11 33.71
CA THR A 849 -2.15 -48.03 32.59
C THR A 849 -2.11 -49.47 33.07
N SER A 850 -2.62 -50.40 32.27
CA SER A 850 -2.69 -51.84 32.59
C SER A 850 -1.37 -52.58 32.33
N HIS A 851 -0.23 -51.89 32.42
CA HIS A 851 1.11 -52.46 32.27
C HIS A 851 2.00 -52.05 33.46
N PRO A 852 2.65 -53.01 34.15
CA PRO A 852 3.58 -52.70 35.23
C PRO A 852 4.89 -52.17 34.64
N ALA A 853 4.97 -50.85 34.47
CA ALA A 853 6.13 -50.16 33.89
C ALA A 853 7.23 -49.84 34.92
N ASP A 854 6.97 -50.06 36.21
CA ASP A 854 7.87 -49.71 37.32
C ASP A 854 8.05 -50.86 38.31
N SER A 855 9.30 -51.30 38.50
CA SER A 855 9.70 -52.33 39.47
C SER A 855 9.45 -51.93 40.94
N GLY A 856 9.19 -50.65 41.22
CA GLY A 856 8.87 -50.13 42.55
C GLY A 856 7.41 -50.34 43.00
N LEU A 857 6.50 -50.72 42.09
CA LEU A 857 5.08 -50.93 42.43
C LEU A 857 4.86 -52.32 43.06
N THR A 858 5.07 -52.44 44.37
CA THR A 858 4.69 -53.65 45.10
C THR A 858 3.16 -53.75 45.29
N LEU A 859 2.64 -54.97 45.42
CA LEU A 859 1.22 -55.22 45.68
C LEU A 859 0.73 -54.56 46.99
N GLU A 860 1.58 -54.50 48.00
CA GLU A 860 1.29 -53.84 49.27
C GLU A 860 1.14 -52.32 49.10
N LEU A 861 2.05 -51.70 48.33
CA LEU A 861 2.00 -50.27 48.02
C LEU A 861 0.81 -49.91 47.12
N SER A 862 0.45 -50.76 46.14
CA SER A 862 -0.72 -50.51 45.30
C SER A 862 -2.03 -50.66 46.06
N LEU A 863 -2.15 -51.61 47.00
CA LEU A 863 -3.30 -51.72 47.90
C LEU A 863 -3.41 -50.53 48.85
N GLU A 864 -2.29 -50.03 49.37
CA GLU A 864 -2.25 -48.87 50.26
C GLU A 864 -2.58 -47.55 49.53
N ILE A 865 -2.13 -47.39 48.29
CA ILE A 865 -2.55 -46.26 47.43
C ILE A 865 -4.05 -46.35 47.12
N ASN A 866 -4.58 -47.53 46.80
CA ASN A 866 -6.02 -47.69 46.56
C ASN A 866 -6.86 -47.37 47.80
N ARG A 867 -6.45 -47.78 49.01
CA ARG A 867 -7.14 -47.38 50.26
C ARG A 867 -7.16 -45.86 50.45
N LYS A 868 -6.03 -45.19 50.19
CA LYS A 868 -5.93 -43.73 50.30
C LYS A 868 -6.75 -42.99 49.25
N LEU A 869 -6.75 -43.46 48.00
CA LEU A 869 -7.59 -42.93 46.94
C LEU A 869 -9.08 -43.15 47.23
N GLN A 870 -9.47 -44.31 47.77
CA GLN A 870 -10.83 -44.59 48.21
C GLN A 870 -11.27 -43.66 49.34
N ALA A 871 -10.44 -43.48 50.38
CA ALA A 871 -10.74 -42.56 51.48
C ALA A 871 -10.88 -41.10 51.01
N ILE A 872 -10.04 -40.65 50.06
CA ILE A 872 -10.13 -39.32 49.44
C ILE A 872 -11.41 -39.20 48.58
N LEU A 873 -11.77 -40.26 47.85
CA LEU A 873 -13.00 -40.31 47.05
C LEU A 873 -14.24 -40.24 47.94
N GLU A 874 -14.28 -40.99 49.04
CA GLU A 874 -15.37 -41.02 50.01
C GLU A 874 -15.54 -39.65 50.71
N ASP A 875 -14.45 -39.03 51.17
CA ASP A 875 -14.44 -37.68 51.74
C ASP A 875 -14.86 -36.61 50.70
N THR A 876 -14.41 -36.74 49.45
CA THR A 876 -14.75 -35.81 48.37
C THR A 876 -16.21 -35.99 47.91
N LEU A 877 -16.74 -37.21 47.90
CA LEU A 877 -18.17 -37.47 47.64
C LEU A 877 -19.03 -36.92 48.79
N LEU A 878 -18.64 -37.15 50.04
CA LEU A 878 -19.33 -36.59 51.21
C LEU A 878 -19.36 -35.06 51.16
N LYS A 879 -18.22 -34.41 50.88
CA LYS A 879 -18.12 -32.95 50.70
C LYS A 879 -18.98 -32.45 49.53
N ASN A 880 -19.04 -33.16 48.40
CA ASN A 880 -19.90 -32.79 47.27
C ASN A 880 -21.39 -32.97 47.58
N ILE A 881 -21.77 -33.98 48.37
CA ILE A 881 -23.15 -34.15 48.87
C ILE A 881 -23.51 -32.97 49.78
N THR A 882 -22.67 -32.66 50.77
CA THR A 882 -22.90 -31.51 51.67
C THR A 882 -22.90 -30.16 50.93
N LEU A 883 -22.04 -29.97 49.91
CA LEU A 883 -22.07 -28.78 49.05
C LEU A 883 -23.35 -28.70 48.22
N LYS A 884 -23.90 -29.83 47.75
CA LYS A 884 -25.18 -29.91 47.04
C LYS A 884 -26.35 -29.58 47.96
N GLU A 885 -26.36 -30.09 49.19
CA GLU A 885 -27.35 -29.76 50.21
C GLU A 885 -27.29 -28.27 50.61
N ASN A 886 -26.08 -27.72 50.76
CA ASN A 886 -25.87 -26.29 50.99
C ASN A 886 -26.35 -25.43 49.81
N LEU A 887 -26.10 -25.85 48.56
CA LEU A 887 -26.61 -25.19 47.35
C LEU A 887 -28.13 -25.26 47.24
N GLN A 888 -28.76 -26.37 47.60
CA GLN A 888 -30.22 -26.51 47.65
C GLN A 888 -30.83 -25.65 48.76
N THR A 889 -30.17 -25.56 49.91
CA THR A 889 -30.57 -24.69 51.03
C THR A 889 -30.46 -23.21 50.63
N LEU A 890 -29.34 -22.81 50.03
CA LEU A 890 -29.12 -21.45 49.53
C LEU A 890 -30.10 -21.10 48.41
N GLY A 891 -30.39 -22.03 47.48
CA GLY A 891 -31.39 -21.84 46.43
C GLY A 891 -32.80 -21.65 47.00
N SER A 892 -33.16 -22.43 48.03
CA SER A 892 -34.44 -22.30 48.76
C SER A 892 -34.56 -20.95 49.48
N GLU A 893 -33.46 -20.49 50.10
CA GLU A 893 -33.42 -19.19 50.77
C GLU A 893 -33.43 -18.02 49.78
N ILE A 894 -32.78 -18.16 48.60
CA ILE A 894 -32.89 -17.20 47.50
C ILE A 894 -34.33 -17.15 46.98
N GLU A 895 -35.01 -18.29 46.79
CA GLU A 895 -36.42 -18.31 46.39
C GLU A 895 -37.33 -17.68 47.46
N ARG A 896 -37.05 -17.91 48.74
CA ARG A 896 -37.74 -17.26 49.87
C ARG A 896 -37.53 -15.75 49.87
N LEU A 897 -36.29 -15.29 49.68
CA LEU A 897 -35.94 -13.87 49.60
C LEU A 897 -36.63 -13.19 48.40
N ILE A 898 -36.59 -13.80 47.21
CA ILE A 898 -37.29 -13.32 46.00
C ILE A 898 -38.80 -13.20 46.26
N LYS A 899 -39.42 -14.19 46.91
CA LYS A 899 -40.85 -14.12 47.31
C LYS A 899 -41.10 -12.96 48.29
N THR A 900 -40.27 -12.78 49.31
CA THR A 900 -40.44 -11.66 50.25
C THR A 900 -40.19 -10.29 49.62
N GLN A 901 -39.25 -10.18 48.67
CA GLN A 901 -39.05 -8.96 47.89
C GLN A 901 -40.28 -8.66 47.03
N HIS A 902 -40.82 -9.67 46.34
CA HIS A 902 -42.01 -9.51 45.51
C HIS A 902 -43.25 -9.11 46.33
N ASP A 903 -43.43 -9.70 47.52
CA ASP A 903 -44.48 -9.30 48.47
C ASP A 903 -44.30 -7.85 48.97
N LEU A 904 -43.06 -7.43 49.23
CA LEU A 904 -42.75 -6.05 49.61
C LEU A 904 -43.01 -5.07 48.46
N GLU A 905 -42.64 -5.41 47.23
CA GLU A 905 -42.95 -4.63 46.03
C GLU A 905 -44.47 -4.54 45.79
N GLN A 906 -45.22 -5.63 46.00
CA GLN A 906 -46.69 -5.60 45.91
C GLN A 906 -47.34 -4.77 47.03
N ARG A 907 -46.75 -4.75 48.24
CA ARG A 907 -47.21 -3.89 49.35
C ARG A 907 -46.88 -2.41 49.09
N LEU A 908 -45.73 -2.11 48.50
CA LEU A 908 -45.35 -0.76 48.08
C LEU A 908 -46.25 -0.24 46.95
N LYS A 909 -46.68 -1.12 46.02
CA LYS A 909 -47.66 -0.81 44.96
C LYS A 909 -49.12 -0.75 45.45
N LYS A 910 -49.37 -0.89 46.76
CA LYS A 910 -50.70 -0.80 47.41
C LYS A 910 -50.75 0.28 48.51
N LYS A 911 -49.75 1.16 48.55
CA LYS A 911 -49.76 2.45 49.25
C LYS A 911 -49.79 3.58 48.24
#